data_AF-A0A7V0X251-F1
#
_entry.id   AF-A0A7V0X251-F1
#
_cell.length_a   1.000
_cell.length_b   1.000
_cell.length_c   1.000
_cell.angle_alpha   90.00
_cell.angle_beta   90.00
_cell.angle_gamma   90.00
#
_symmetry.space_group_name_H-M   'P 1'
#
loop_
_entity.id
_entity.type
_entity.pdbx_description
1 polymer ?
#
loop_
_entity_poly.entity_id
_entity_poly.type
_entity_poly.pdbx_seq_one_letter_code
_entity_poly.pdbx_strand_id
1 'polypeptide(L)'
;HIHDIGPHCEEVMPILFHYLREATLRKKGSALRASETFFDRYLFVLKSADAKEDTFGPVRDHFHTEAPAYLDLMIRESEEGYYFGDVNLRVYRLRETLQGLSGGHDGIMDRLNRFLAGQYALYLRTSTGASEEEISRLRELLGGIDGTGELFDLLAQVSRGAMDKTAALPAEGGEDGIISSMDFSFAVRAWERICLLSRKLIEERAITDRQAILELLGFLMTKAREGGDRDLQLFMSRTVASVCGILDRIGRADLLVDVVDMVMPPLLREIEEGGNYSPAFASIYNIGRAVIGSGRVTVIDHFVDILVMSKFRFPLFSGIASDWSVIVNSSHLENIRTWLRLIEINPPVMKRLAAALIVNLKMGGVFLKDTDVFQRDISSLLNSDYGDVFYLITSLAAVFPAFYHDIGATGNIRAFTEKIDTNHQMDDLIHFLRKQVHVESSSRTVLLIQRVMDFWMTGDRKPLAGMVPSEVYDSLEKVYRLINLDTERPASVIVDRARGRFPDLAGCHFWDLLSAVDKKEFMNFVMDTDFDGVDAEEKADAAACLAEYFDARFPAEMTKMLHYIRGMFDIDISKKQIWKFLYEISDDDFRDIFTSVRFLDVSRVNVEKFITFLHVYRMIYDKYNFSEVRDIEKLETYARENLFDPPAGLFARLRGLDIFEALDALLETQDRLKWDVLLSGKVYEPVDTIEFKRHIAFGIPSMYGSYKEKKFDTLKVFFHCNLIRERLFESLVETSKSFPYEQVDYDEIKRVLGLFFRTFEVDGLANHELRSVISLLESPNLKTSQLRDVVNTLLSTHGEIADRFNETYKYVCTIIIQNLGADRIRENYLPHVSPWNIEVIVDRFLRDQIMQSSLLQLFDNLLIRLRERLSHEIDVKGDRPCLNLCDARRVKGELFYPIGKYPGPHGRGELFVPLWFAGGKAQGLIIAANLEGMNVPRGFVISSDLYKRLGDEDVQNPRFQRKIIYLLRKYIDELTENRFANPRDPMLLSVRSGAVFSMPGVMDTITNVGITQEIIDHLAAFDPWFAYDCYRRLIHDFAISYYGMDRRHFEGLMARAKEDAGVDLKEKLTGRQMEALTKKYRYALNRAGFSIYKDPYEQLFFAIMAVFQSWNSPVARDFRRFFSISDDWGTAVVVQRMVFGNRSPLSI
;
A
#
# COMPACT_ATOMS: atom_id res chain seq x y z
N HIS A 1 35.52 -32.65 21.73
CA HIS A 1 35.32 -33.26 20.39
C HIS A 1 35.35 -34.79 20.56
N ILE A 2 34.79 -35.62 19.66
CA ILE A 2 34.81 -37.10 19.86
C ILE A 2 36.25 -37.67 19.90
N HIS A 3 37.19 -37.00 19.22
CA HIS A 3 38.62 -37.33 19.24
C HIS A 3 39.27 -37.20 20.63
N ASP A 4 38.68 -36.41 21.54
CA ASP A 4 39.24 -36.13 22.87
C ASP A 4 38.73 -37.10 23.94
N ILE A 5 37.78 -37.98 23.60
CA ILE A 5 37.07 -38.84 24.56
C ILE A 5 37.86 -40.09 24.91
N GLY A 6 38.74 -40.58 24.02
CA GLY A 6 39.46 -41.84 24.18
C GLY A 6 40.07 -42.06 25.57
N PRO A 7 40.87 -41.11 26.11
CA PRO A 7 41.50 -41.24 27.43
C PRO A 7 40.54 -41.20 28.63
N HIS A 8 39.30 -40.72 28.45
CA HIS A 8 38.30 -40.50 29.50
C HIS A 8 36.99 -41.26 29.25
N CYS A 9 37.01 -42.27 28.37
CA CYS A 9 35.79 -42.91 27.88
C CYS A 9 34.94 -43.54 29.00
N GLU A 10 35.58 -44.18 29.99
CA GLU A 10 34.91 -44.80 31.14
C GLU A 10 34.13 -43.80 32.01
N GLU A 11 34.58 -42.54 32.09
CA GLU A 11 33.91 -41.49 32.88
C GLU A 11 32.87 -40.73 32.06
N VAL A 12 33.17 -40.47 30.77
CA VAL A 12 32.38 -39.56 29.92
C VAL A 12 31.24 -40.29 29.20
N MET A 13 31.47 -41.50 28.70
CA MET A 13 30.47 -42.22 27.89
C MET A 13 29.18 -42.54 28.66
N PRO A 14 29.21 -43.02 29.92
CA PRO A 14 27.98 -43.26 30.69
C PRO A 14 27.13 -41.99 30.88
N ILE A 15 27.77 -40.84 31.12
CA ILE A 15 27.08 -39.54 31.27
C ILE A 15 26.43 -39.12 29.96
N LEU A 16 27.14 -39.27 28.83
CA LEU A 16 26.59 -38.94 27.51
C LEU A 16 25.37 -39.80 27.17
N PHE A 17 25.43 -41.12 27.39
CA PHE A 17 24.28 -42.00 27.13
C PHE A 17 23.11 -41.71 28.04
N HIS A 18 23.34 -41.34 29.31
CA HIS A 18 22.28 -40.86 30.20
C HIS A 18 21.54 -39.66 29.61
N TYR A 19 22.26 -38.63 29.15
CA TYR A 19 21.64 -37.45 28.52
C TYR A 19 20.95 -37.76 27.19
N LEU A 20 21.51 -38.66 26.38
CA LEU A 20 20.86 -39.11 25.13
C LEU A 20 19.52 -39.81 25.41
N ARG A 21 19.47 -40.68 26.43
CA ARG A 21 18.23 -41.36 26.85
C ARG A 21 17.20 -40.37 27.42
N GLU A 22 17.61 -39.48 28.30
CA GLU A 22 16.77 -38.40 28.86
C GLU A 22 16.21 -37.50 27.76
N ALA A 23 17.04 -37.08 26.80
CA ALA A 23 16.61 -36.25 25.68
C ALA A 23 15.60 -36.96 24.76
N THR A 24 15.72 -38.29 24.64
CA THR A 24 14.82 -39.16 23.85
C THR A 24 13.46 -39.32 24.54
N LEU A 25 13.44 -39.54 25.86
CA LEU A 25 12.21 -39.69 26.67
C LEU A 25 11.32 -38.43 26.71
N ARG A 26 11.86 -37.24 26.41
CA ARG A 26 11.10 -35.98 26.44
C ARG A 26 10.10 -35.81 25.28
N LYS A 27 10.05 -36.74 24.32
CA LYS A 27 9.10 -36.80 23.17
C LYS A 27 8.93 -35.48 22.40
N LYS A 28 10.03 -34.75 22.18
CA LYS A 28 10.09 -33.46 21.45
C LYS A 28 11.21 -33.49 20.40
N GLY A 29 11.49 -32.37 19.73
CA GLY A 29 12.63 -32.25 18.80
C GLY A 29 14.03 -32.52 19.41
N SER A 30 14.12 -32.68 20.73
CA SER A 30 15.31 -33.21 21.42
C SER A 30 15.54 -34.70 21.17
N ALA A 31 14.48 -35.48 20.93
CA ALA A 31 14.57 -36.93 20.73
C ALA A 31 15.17 -37.28 19.36
N LEU A 32 14.75 -36.57 18.30
CA LEU A 32 15.36 -36.70 16.96
C LEU A 32 16.85 -36.34 17.00
N ARG A 33 17.20 -35.17 17.56
CA ARG A 33 18.61 -34.73 17.67
C ARG A 33 19.48 -35.68 18.50
N ALA A 34 18.95 -36.20 19.61
CA ALA A 34 19.65 -37.19 20.42
C ALA A 34 19.90 -38.48 19.63
N SER A 35 18.88 -38.97 18.93
CA SER A 35 18.97 -40.18 18.12
C SER A 35 19.93 -40.00 16.94
N GLU A 36 19.84 -38.90 16.19
CA GLU A 36 20.79 -38.55 15.13
C GLU A 36 22.23 -38.52 15.66
N THR A 37 22.45 -37.84 16.80
CA THR A 37 23.76 -37.77 17.43
C THR A 37 24.27 -39.16 17.80
N PHE A 38 23.42 -40.01 18.38
CA PHE A 38 23.78 -41.39 18.72
C PHE A 38 24.24 -42.17 17.48
N PHE A 39 23.41 -42.22 16.41
CA PHE A 39 23.72 -43.02 15.23
C PHE A 39 24.88 -42.46 14.40
N ASP A 40 24.98 -41.14 14.25
CA ASP A 40 26.09 -40.51 13.52
C ASP A 40 27.43 -40.75 14.21
N ARG A 41 27.46 -40.66 15.54
CA ARG A 41 28.68 -40.96 16.31
C ARG A 41 29.00 -42.44 16.33
N TYR A 42 28.01 -43.32 16.43
CA TYR A 42 28.24 -44.76 16.37
C TYR A 42 28.76 -45.20 14.99
N LEU A 43 28.15 -44.72 13.90
CA LEU A 43 28.62 -44.94 12.54
C LEU A 43 30.05 -44.42 12.32
N PHE A 44 30.35 -43.22 12.82
CA PHE A 44 31.69 -42.64 12.75
C PHE A 44 32.72 -43.53 13.45
N VAL A 45 32.42 -43.98 14.68
CA VAL A 45 33.32 -44.82 15.47
C VAL A 45 33.53 -46.18 14.81
N LEU A 46 32.49 -46.80 14.25
CA LEU A 46 32.60 -48.07 13.53
C LEU A 46 33.48 -47.95 12.28
N LYS A 47 33.29 -46.91 11.47
CA LYS A 47 34.08 -46.68 10.25
C LYS A 47 35.54 -46.35 10.56
N SER A 48 35.80 -45.58 11.62
CA SER A 48 37.16 -45.21 12.03
C SER A 48 37.93 -46.40 12.63
N ALA A 49 37.26 -47.31 13.31
CA ALA A 49 37.88 -48.53 13.85
C ALA A 49 38.31 -49.53 12.75
N ASP A 50 37.63 -49.55 11.60
CA ASP A 50 37.96 -50.41 10.45
C ASP A 50 39.19 -49.90 9.66
N ALA A 51 39.56 -48.62 9.84
CA ALA A 51 40.67 -47.95 9.16
C ALA A 51 42.06 -48.15 9.82
N LYS A 52 42.22 -49.11 10.75
CA LYS A 52 43.45 -49.39 11.53
C LYS A 52 43.92 -48.23 12.44
N GLU A 53 43.05 -47.30 12.81
CA GLU A 53 43.30 -46.36 13.92
C GLU A 53 42.75 -46.95 15.23
N ASP A 54 43.62 -47.54 16.05
CA ASP A 54 43.28 -48.21 17.33
C ASP A 54 42.87 -47.22 18.46
N THR A 55 42.63 -45.96 18.14
CA THR A 55 42.32 -44.88 19.09
C THR A 55 40.86 -44.86 19.55
N PHE A 56 39.94 -45.51 18.83
CA PHE A 56 38.50 -45.50 19.11
C PHE A 56 37.92 -46.81 19.64
N GLY A 57 38.74 -47.85 19.84
CA GLY A 57 38.30 -49.17 20.33
C GLY A 57 37.45 -49.11 21.61
N PRO A 58 37.92 -48.46 22.70
CA PRO A 58 37.17 -48.35 23.95
C PRO A 58 35.81 -47.63 23.80
N VAL A 59 35.77 -46.59 22.96
CA VAL A 59 34.54 -45.82 22.66
C VAL A 59 33.55 -46.69 21.88
N ARG A 60 34.04 -47.48 20.91
CA ARG A 60 33.24 -48.44 20.14
C ARG A 60 32.59 -49.49 21.04
N ASP A 61 33.34 -50.04 21.98
CA ASP A 61 32.85 -51.11 22.87
C ASP A 61 31.75 -50.57 23.82
N HIS A 62 31.84 -49.31 24.24
CA HIS A 62 30.76 -48.62 24.95
C HIS A 62 29.50 -48.45 24.09
N PHE A 63 29.63 -48.05 22.82
CA PHE A 63 28.48 -48.01 21.90
C PHE A 63 27.85 -49.40 21.71
N HIS A 64 28.65 -50.47 21.56
CA HIS A 64 28.13 -51.83 21.47
C HIS A 64 27.37 -52.26 22.73
N THR A 65 27.84 -51.84 23.90
CA THR A 65 27.23 -52.17 25.21
C THR A 65 25.90 -51.43 25.41
N GLU A 66 25.83 -50.15 25.06
CA GLU A 66 24.66 -49.28 25.30
C GLU A 66 23.61 -49.32 24.18
N ALA A 67 24.00 -49.71 22.96
CA ALA A 67 23.10 -49.74 21.81
C ALA A 67 21.82 -50.59 22.01
N PRO A 68 21.86 -51.80 22.60
CA PRO A 68 20.64 -52.57 22.83
C PRO A 68 19.60 -51.82 23.67
N ALA A 69 20.02 -51.20 24.78
CA ALA A 69 19.11 -50.47 25.67
C ALA A 69 18.58 -49.18 25.03
N TYR A 70 19.39 -48.50 24.22
CA TYR A 70 18.96 -47.32 23.47
C TYR A 70 17.97 -47.68 22.35
N LEU A 71 18.20 -48.77 21.63
CA LEU A 71 17.29 -49.28 20.60
C LEU A 71 15.96 -49.77 21.20
N ASP A 72 15.99 -50.47 22.34
CA ASP A 72 14.77 -50.92 23.03
C ASP A 72 13.90 -49.74 23.49
N LEU A 73 14.52 -48.61 23.89
CA LEU A 73 13.82 -47.36 24.17
C LEU A 73 13.14 -46.82 22.91
N MET A 74 13.88 -46.71 21.80
CA MET A 74 13.34 -46.20 20.54
C MET A 74 12.24 -47.08 19.95
N ILE A 75 12.37 -48.42 20.06
CA ILE A 75 11.32 -49.38 19.65
C ILE A 75 10.05 -49.16 20.45
N ARG A 76 10.14 -48.99 21.78
CA ARG A 76 8.99 -48.70 22.63
C ARG A 76 8.29 -47.40 22.24
N GLU A 77 9.06 -46.33 22.03
CA GLU A 77 8.49 -45.06 21.57
C GLU A 77 7.82 -45.21 20.18
N SER A 78 8.37 -46.05 19.31
CA SER A 78 7.77 -46.39 18.02
C SER A 78 6.46 -47.16 18.15
N GLU A 79 6.39 -48.14 19.05
CA GLU A 79 5.19 -48.92 19.38
C GLU A 79 4.10 -48.03 20.00
N GLU A 80 4.48 -46.96 20.71
CA GLU A 80 3.58 -45.90 21.20
C GLU A 80 3.21 -44.86 20.14
N GLY A 81 3.67 -45.02 18.89
CA GLY A 81 3.28 -44.21 17.73
C GLY A 81 4.24 -43.06 17.38
N TYR A 82 5.43 -42.98 17.96
CA TYR A 82 6.41 -41.94 17.64
C TYR A 82 7.23 -42.29 16.37
N TYR A 83 7.23 -41.38 15.39
CA TYR A 83 7.95 -41.55 14.13
C TYR A 83 9.32 -40.85 14.14
N PHE A 84 10.40 -41.62 13.95
CA PHE A 84 11.79 -41.17 13.94
C PHE A 84 12.32 -40.96 12.51
N GLY A 85 11.56 -40.24 11.68
CA GLY A 85 11.79 -40.11 10.23
C GLY A 85 13.25 -39.86 9.81
N ASP A 86 13.89 -38.82 10.34
CA ASP A 86 15.27 -38.42 9.97
C ASP A 86 16.36 -39.42 10.39
N VAL A 87 15.99 -40.37 11.25
CA VAL A 87 16.90 -41.34 11.86
C VAL A 87 16.89 -42.67 11.11
N ASN A 88 15.80 -43.01 10.42
CA ASN A 88 15.59 -44.30 9.74
C ASN A 88 16.73 -44.63 8.75
N LEU A 89 17.17 -43.66 7.94
CA LEU A 89 18.28 -43.86 7.00
C LEU A 89 19.62 -44.12 7.71
N ARG A 90 19.84 -43.49 8.87
CA ARG A 90 21.07 -43.67 9.66
C ARG A 90 21.09 -45.04 10.32
N VAL A 91 19.95 -45.48 10.84
CA VAL A 91 19.76 -46.84 11.37
C VAL A 91 20.00 -47.88 10.28
N TYR A 92 19.46 -47.66 9.08
CA TYR A 92 19.68 -48.52 7.93
C TYR A 92 21.18 -48.61 7.55
N ARG A 93 21.88 -47.47 7.47
CA ARG A 93 23.34 -47.44 7.23
C ARG A 93 24.15 -48.14 8.33
N LEU A 94 23.73 -48.00 9.58
CA LEU A 94 24.36 -48.69 10.71
C LEU A 94 24.21 -50.19 10.57
N ARG A 95 23.00 -50.66 10.23
CA ARG A 95 22.71 -52.07 9.95
C ARG A 95 23.60 -52.60 8.82
N GLU A 96 23.70 -51.91 7.68
CA GLU A 96 24.57 -52.32 6.57
C GLU A 96 26.05 -52.38 6.97
N THR A 97 26.52 -51.40 7.76
CA THR A 97 27.90 -51.35 8.25
C THR A 97 28.19 -52.53 9.18
N LEU A 98 27.27 -52.84 10.11
CA LEU A 98 27.40 -53.98 11.02
C LEU A 98 27.31 -55.33 10.31
N GLN A 99 26.50 -55.44 9.25
CA GLN A 99 26.39 -56.65 8.42
C GLN A 99 27.70 -56.96 7.67
N GLY A 100 28.48 -55.94 7.32
CA GLY A 100 29.80 -56.08 6.69
C GLY A 100 30.93 -56.47 7.63
N LEU A 101 30.72 -56.43 8.95
CA LEU A 101 31.74 -56.71 9.97
C LEU A 101 31.63 -58.16 10.48
N SER A 102 32.77 -58.83 10.65
CA SER A 102 32.83 -60.21 11.18
C SER A 102 32.78 -60.21 12.72
N GLY A 103 31.63 -60.45 13.35
CA GLY A 103 31.52 -60.50 14.81
C GLY A 103 30.09 -60.56 15.36
N GLY A 104 29.92 -61.10 16.58
CA GLY A 104 28.65 -61.40 17.25
C GLY A 104 27.78 -60.18 17.60
N HIS A 105 27.18 -59.56 16.58
CA HIS A 105 26.28 -58.41 16.69
C HIS A 105 24.79 -58.79 16.52
N ASP A 106 24.46 -60.07 16.53
CA ASP A 106 23.11 -60.60 16.25
C ASP A 106 22.03 -59.93 17.11
N GLY A 107 22.31 -59.66 18.38
CA GLY A 107 21.36 -58.99 19.30
C GLY A 107 21.12 -57.50 19.00
N ILE A 108 22.07 -56.81 18.35
CA ILE A 108 21.89 -55.43 17.88
C ILE A 108 21.19 -55.44 16.52
N MET A 109 21.57 -56.36 15.64
CA MET A 109 20.96 -56.52 14.30
C MET A 109 19.47 -56.82 14.37
N ASP A 110 19.04 -57.73 15.25
CA ASP A 110 17.61 -58.03 15.46
C ASP A 110 16.80 -56.79 15.89
N ARG A 111 17.36 -55.98 16.80
CA ARG A 111 16.73 -54.73 17.26
C ARG A 111 16.67 -53.66 16.18
N LEU A 112 17.74 -53.49 15.39
CA LEU A 112 17.74 -52.57 14.24
C LEU A 112 16.66 -52.99 13.23
N ASN A 113 16.54 -54.29 12.95
CA ASN A 113 15.54 -54.85 12.06
C ASN A 113 14.11 -54.60 12.57
N ARG A 114 13.86 -54.88 13.86
CA ARG A 114 12.56 -54.65 14.50
C ARG A 114 12.18 -53.16 14.53
N PHE A 115 13.14 -52.29 14.82
CA PHE A 115 12.93 -50.84 14.78
C PHE A 115 12.55 -50.36 13.38
N LEU A 116 13.32 -50.75 12.35
CA LEU A 116 13.04 -50.36 10.96
C LEU A 116 11.69 -50.88 10.47
N ALA A 117 11.34 -52.13 10.80
CA ALA A 117 10.03 -52.70 10.49
C ALA A 117 8.87 -51.94 11.14
N GLY A 118 8.99 -51.61 12.44
CA GLY A 118 8.00 -50.82 13.16
C GLY A 118 7.86 -49.40 12.61
N GLN A 119 8.98 -48.74 12.31
CA GLN A 119 8.99 -47.42 11.70
C GLN A 119 8.41 -47.42 10.27
N TYR A 120 8.65 -48.47 9.48
CA TYR A 120 8.10 -48.60 8.13
C TYR A 120 6.58 -48.82 8.14
N ALA A 121 6.08 -49.65 9.06
CA ALA A 121 4.64 -49.80 9.26
C ALA A 121 3.99 -48.49 9.72
N LEU A 122 4.64 -47.73 10.61
CA LEU A 122 4.17 -46.42 11.05
C LEU A 122 4.19 -45.39 9.91
N TYR A 123 5.23 -45.38 9.08
CA TYR A 123 5.33 -44.57 7.87
C TYR A 123 4.16 -44.83 6.91
N LEU A 124 3.87 -46.09 6.58
CA LEU A 124 2.78 -46.44 5.66
C LEU A 124 1.40 -46.08 6.21
N ARG A 125 1.17 -46.29 7.52
CA ARG A 125 -0.11 -45.92 8.17
C ARG A 125 -0.33 -44.41 8.21
N THR A 126 0.72 -43.63 8.43
CA THR A 126 0.66 -42.16 8.54
C THR A 126 0.81 -41.44 7.20
N SER A 127 1.22 -42.15 6.15
CA SER A 127 1.31 -41.63 4.78
C SER A 127 -0.07 -41.32 4.18
N THR A 128 -0.08 -40.38 3.24
CA THR A 128 -1.26 -40.03 2.44
C THR A 128 -1.62 -41.21 1.54
N GLY A 129 -2.88 -41.63 1.55
CA GLY A 129 -3.35 -42.78 0.77
C GLY A 129 -4.72 -42.53 0.16
N ALA A 130 -4.99 -43.19 -0.96
CA ALA A 130 -6.27 -43.12 -1.65
C ALA A 130 -7.18 -44.29 -1.23
N SER A 131 -8.46 -44.03 -1.00
CA SER A 131 -9.46 -45.07 -0.79
C SER A 131 -9.93 -45.66 -2.13
N GLU A 132 -10.39 -46.91 -2.11
CA GLU A 132 -10.93 -47.58 -3.31
C GLU A 132 -12.13 -46.83 -3.90
N GLU A 133 -12.96 -46.21 -3.05
CA GLU A 133 -14.10 -45.39 -3.51
C GLU A 133 -13.65 -44.15 -4.28
N GLU A 134 -12.61 -43.45 -3.81
CA GLU A 134 -12.07 -42.27 -4.50
C GLU A 134 -11.45 -42.64 -5.85
N ILE A 135 -10.71 -43.76 -5.91
CA ILE A 135 -10.12 -44.27 -7.15
C ILE A 135 -11.23 -44.66 -8.14
N SER A 136 -12.31 -45.30 -7.67
CA SER A 136 -13.46 -45.67 -8.51
C SER A 136 -14.16 -44.45 -9.09
N ARG A 137 -14.42 -43.40 -8.28
CA ARG A 137 -15.05 -42.16 -8.74
C ARG A 137 -14.20 -41.46 -9.80
N LEU A 138 -12.89 -41.37 -9.60
CA LEU A 138 -11.98 -40.82 -10.62
C LEU A 138 -11.99 -41.68 -11.90
N ARG A 139 -12.07 -43.00 -11.77
CA ARG A 139 -12.09 -43.93 -12.90
C ARG A 139 -13.38 -43.81 -13.73
N GLU A 140 -14.51 -43.49 -13.11
CA GLU A 140 -15.76 -43.23 -13.85
C GLU A 140 -15.66 -41.99 -14.75
N LEU A 141 -14.94 -40.96 -14.33
CA LEU A 141 -14.80 -39.70 -15.07
C LEU A 141 -13.61 -39.69 -16.04
N LEU A 142 -12.50 -40.32 -15.67
CA LEU A 142 -11.23 -40.26 -16.40
C LEU A 142 -10.89 -41.57 -17.15
N GLY A 143 -11.68 -42.62 -16.94
CA GLY A 143 -11.48 -43.93 -17.53
C GLY A 143 -11.63 -43.89 -19.05
N GLY A 144 -10.66 -44.48 -19.76
CA GLY A 144 -10.66 -44.56 -21.23
C GLY A 144 -10.04 -43.35 -21.94
N ILE A 145 -9.53 -42.36 -21.20
CA ILE A 145 -8.73 -41.25 -21.76
C ILE A 145 -7.28 -41.71 -21.94
N ASP A 146 -6.69 -41.43 -23.10
CA ASP A 146 -5.29 -41.78 -23.38
C ASP A 146 -4.34 -41.13 -22.36
N GLY A 147 -3.47 -41.93 -21.74
CA GLY A 147 -2.51 -41.49 -20.73
C GLY A 147 -3.00 -41.56 -19.27
N THR A 148 -4.27 -41.84 -18.99
CA THR A 148 -4.76 -42.01 -17.61
C THR A 148 -4.44 -43.38 -17.01
N GLY A 149 -4.01 -44.37 -17.82
CA GLY A 149 -3.59 -45.68 -17.33
C GLY A 149 -2.47 -45.62 -16.29
N GLU A 150 -1.39 -44.88 -16.60
CA GLU A 150 -0.26 -44.69 -15.66
C GLU A 150 -0.70 -43.99 -14.36
N LEU A 151 -1.66 -43.06 -14.44
CA LEU A 151 -2.22 -42.38 -13.27
C LEU A 151 -2.92 -43.38 -12.34
N PHE A 152 -3.74 -44.28 -12.90
CA PHE A 152 -4.44 -45.29 -12.11
C PHE A 152 -3.51 -46.38 -11.56
N ASP A 153 -2.43 -46.72 -12.28
CA ASP A 153 -1.41 -47.65 -11.79
C ASP A 153 -0.70 -47.07 -10.56
N LEU A 154 -0.37 -45.77 -10.57
CA LEU A 154 0.23 -45.10 -9.41
C LEU A 154 -0.77 -44.99 -8.25
N LEU A 155 -2.03 -44.62 -8.51
CA LEU A 155 -3.08 -44.54 -7.49
C LEU A 155 -3.33 -45.90 -6.82
N ALA A 156 -3.26 -47.00 -7.57
CA ALA A 156 -3.42 -48.35 -7.02
C ALA A 156 -2.29 -48.69 -6.03
N GLN A 157 -1.06 -48.23 -6.28
CA GLN A 157 0.07 -48.49 -5.38
C GLN A 157 -0.03 -47.69 -4.06
N VAL A 158 -0.63 -46.50 -4.11
CA VAL A 158 -0.89 -45.67 -2.91
C VAL A 158 -2.30 -45.87 -2.33
N SER A 159 -2.98 -46.96 -2.73
CA SER A 159 -4.27 -47.31 -2.13
C SER A 159 -4.10 -47.73 -0.68
N ARG A 160 -5.06 -47.38 0.18
CA ARG A 160 -5.05 -47.81 1.60
C ARG A 160 -4.96 -49.33 1.71
N GLY A 161 -5.66 -50.06 0.84
CA GLY A 161 -5.60 -51.52 0.80
C GLY A 161 -4.21 -52.08 0.45
N ALA A 162 -3.46 -51.45 -0.48
CA ALA A 162 -2.10 -51.86 -0.80
C ALA A 162 -1.10 -51.51 0.30
N MET A 163 -1.22 -50.32 0.89
CA MET A 163 -0.37 -49.86 1.98
C MET A 163 -0.54 -50.71 3.24
N ASP A 164 -1.79 -51.05 3.61
CA ASP A 164 -2.07 -51.89 4.78
C ASP A 164 -1.53 -53.32 4.63
N LYS A 165 -1.66 -53.90 3.43
CA LYS A 165 -1.04 -55.20 3.10
C LYS A 165 0.48 -55.14 3.23
N THR A 166 1.10 -54.07 2.74
CA THR A 166 2.55 -53.90 2.80
C THR A 166 3.04 -53.67 4.23
N ALA A 167 2.27 -52.94 5.04
CA ALA A 167 2.55 -52.70 6.46
C ALA A 167 2.41 -53.96 7.33
N ALA A 168 1.65 -54.97 6.88
CA ALA A 168 1.47 -56.24 7.59
C ALA A 168 2.60 -57.26 7.33
N LEU A 169 3.33 -57.15 6.22
CA LEU A 169 4.42 -58.07 5.84
C LEU A 169 5.56 -58.19 6.88
N PRO A 170 6.03 -57.12 7.55
CA PRO A 170 7.16 -57.21 8.48
C PRO A 170 6.82 -57.87 9.83
N ALA A 171 5.54 -58.10 10.14
CA ALA A 171 5.10 -58.67 11.42
C ALA A 171 5.15 -60.21 11.45
N GLU A 172 5.23 -60.86 10.28
CA GLU A 172 5.24 -62.31 10.12
C GLU A 172 6.66 -62.75 9.70
N GLY A 173 7.54 -62.92 10.70
CA GLY A 173 8.97 -63.25 10.61
C GLY A 173 9.54 -63.83 9.31
N GLY A 174 10.64 -63.21 8.83
CA GLY A 174 11.59 -63.84 7.92
C GLY A 174 12.30 -62.89 6.94
N GLU A 175 13.63 -62.92 6.99
CA GLU A 175 14.59 -62.58 5.93
C GLU A 175 14.94 -61.10 5.65
N ASP A 176 16.25 -60.83 5.69
CA ASP A 176 16.94 -59.57 5.32
C ASP A 176 16.47 -58.96 3.99
N GLY A 177 15.87 -59.77 3.11
CA GLY A 177 15.29 -59.34 1.84
C GLY A 177 14.17 -58.30 1.99
N ILE A 178 13.30 -58.43 3.00
CA ILE A 178 12.18 -57.48 3.21
C ILE A 178 12.72 -56.11 3.61
N ILE A 179 13.70 -56.06 4.51
CA ILE A 179 14.29 -54.80 5.00
C ILE A 179 15.07 -54.09 3.88
N SER A 180 15.77 -54.85 3.04
CA SER A 180 16.47 -54.29 1.86
C SER A 180 15.54 -53.69 0.81
N SER A 181 14.25 -54.05 0.84
CA SER A 181 13.22 -53.54 -0.07
C SER A 181 12.40 -52.38 0.50
N MET A 182 12.62 -52.00 1.77
CA MET A 182 11.88 -50.90 2.43
C MET A 182 12.26 -49.55 1.84
N ASP A 183 11.27 -48.85 1.30
CA ASP A 183 11.43 -47.52 0.73
C ASP A 183 10.58 -46.49 1.48
N PHE A 184 11.20 -45.79 2.43
CA PHE A 184 10.59 -44.71 3.23
C PHE A 184 10.26 -43.44 2.43
N SER A 185 10.44 -43.46 1.12
CA SER A 185 10.09 -42.37 0.21
C SER A 185 9.10 -42.77 -0.89
N PHE A 186 8.66 -44.03 -0.90
CA PHE A 186 7.82 -44.59 -1.95
C PHE A 186 6.53 -43.79 -2.15
N ALA A 187 5.78 -43.56 -1.06
CA ALA A 187 4.47 -42.90 -1.13
C ALA A 187 4.61 -41.47 -1.62
N VAL A 188 5.64 -40.75 -1.14
CA VAL A 188 5.94 -39.37 -1.55
C VAL A 188 6.22 -39.30 -3.04
N ARG A 189 7.13 -40.14 -3.55
CA ARG A 189 7.46 -40.19 -4.98
C ARG A 189 6.27 -40.54 -5.87
N ALA A 190 5.44 -41.50 -5.44
CA ALA A 190 4.25 -41.89 -6.18
C ALA A 190 3.27 -40.71 -6.31
N TRP A 191 3.02 -39.99 -5.21
CA TRP A 191 2.16 -38.82 -5.20
C TRP A 191 2.72 -37.63 -6.00
N GLU A 192 4.02 -37.34 -5.91
CA GLU A 192 4.66 -36.32 -6.76
C GLU A 192 4.44 -36.61 -8.25
N ARG A 193 4.59 -37.89 -8.62
CA ARG A 193 4.40 -38.35 -10.01
C ARG A 193 2.94 -38.30 -10.43
N ILE A 194 2.00 -38.65 -9.55
CA ILE A 194 0.54 -38.48 -9.75
C ILE A 194 0.21 -37.01 -10.04
N CYS A 195 0.74 -36.08 -9.25
CA CYS A 195 0.55 -34.64 -9.43
C CYS A 195 1.09 -34.16 -10.79
N LEU A 196 2.34 -34.52 -11.12
CA LEU A 196 2.96 -34.13 -12.39
C LEU A 196 2.21 -34.68 -13.61
N LEU A 197 1.77 -35.95 -13.54
CA LEU A 197 1.00 -36.58 -14.61
C LEU A 197 -0.38 -35.93 -14.76
N SER A 198 -1.07 -35.69 -13.65
CA SER A 198 -2.37 -34.99 -13.64
C SER A 198 -2.27 -33.62 -14.30
N ARG A 199 -1.23 -32.85 -13.95
CA ARG A 199 -0.94 -31.55 -14.58
C ARG A 199 -0.68 -31.69 -16.08
N LYS A 200 0.17 -32.64 -16.47
CA LYS A 200 0.53 -32.91 -17.87
C LYS A 200 -0.69 -33.24 -18.72
N LEU A 201 -1.58 -34.11 -18.22
CA LEU A 201 -2.81 -34.49 -18.92
C LEU A 201 -3.75 -33.30 -19.17
N ILE A 202 -3.81 -32.34 -18.25
CA ILE A 202 -4.58 -31.09 -18.43
C ILE A 202 -3.87 -30.16 -19.44
N GLU A 203 -2.55 -30.03 -19.35
CA GLU A 203 -1.75 -29.17 -20.24
C GLU A 203 -1.79 -29.65 -21.70
N GLU A 204 -1.68 -30.95 -21.93
CA GLU A 204 -1.75 -31.58 -23.25
C GLU A 204 -3.19 -31.71 -23.77
N ARG A 205 -4.19 -31.23 -23.00
CA ARG A 205 -5.61 -31.31 -23.32
C ARG A 205 -6.12 -32.75 -23.52
N ALA A 206 -5.51 -33.72 -22.84
CA ALA A 206 -6.05 -35.08 -22.76
C ALA A 206 -7.32 -35.10 -21.91
N ILE A 207 -7.35 -34.30 -20.83
CA ILE A 207 -8.56 -34.07 -20.01
C ILE A 207 -9.09 -32.67 -20.32
N THR A 208 -10.24 -32.59 -20.98
CA THR A 208 -10.87 -31.31 -21.38
C THR A 208 -12.19 -31.01 -20.65
N ASP A 209 -12.84 -32.03 -20.11
CA ASP A 209 -14.13 -31.89 -19.44
C ASP A 209 -14.01 -31.08 -18.14
N ARG A 210 -14.95 -30.16 -17.91
CA ARG A 210 -14.95 -29.27 -16.73
C ARG A 210 -15.04 -30.05 -15.44
N GLN A 211 -15.98 -31.00 -15.37
CA GLN A 211 -16.21 -31.78 -14.16
C GLN A 211 -15.03 -32.71 -13.87
N ALA A 212 -14.47 -33.35 -14.90
CA ALA A 212 -13.30 -34.19 -14.77
C ALA A 212 -12.07 -33.45 -14.22
N ILE A 213 -11.80 -32.23 -14.71
CA ILE A 213 -10.70 -31.39 -14.20
C ILE A 213 -10.94 -31.02 -12.74
N LEU A 214 -12.14 -30.54 -12.39
CA LEU A 214 -12.44 -30.10 -11.02
C LEU A 214 -12.42 -31.26 -10.03
N GLU A 215 -12.92 -32.43 -10.38
CA GLU A 215 -12.88 -33.62 -9.53
C GLU A 215 -11.44 -34.12 -9.32
N LEU A 216 -10.61 -34.12 -10.38
CA LEU A 216 -9.20 -34.48 -10.25
C LEU A 216 -8.43 -33.50 -9.36
N LEU A 217 -8.59 -32.19 -9.56
CA LEU A 217 -7.92 -31.18 -8.75
C LEU A 217 -8.48 -31.17 -7.31
N GLY A 218 -9.78 -31.34 -7.13
CA GLY A 218 -10.44 -31.43 -5.83
C GLY A 218 -9.99 -32.67 -5.03
N PHE A 219 -9.79 -33.79 -5.72
CA PHE A 219 -9.17 -34.98 -5.14
C PHE A 219 -7.73 -34.70 -4.67
N LEU A 220 -6.88 -34.12 -5.52
CA LEU A 220 -5.51 -33.77 -5.15
C LEU A 220 -5.45 -32.78 -3.98
N MET A 221 -6.33 -31.78 -3.96
CA MET A 221 -6.43 -30.83 -2.85
C MET A 221 -6.94 -31.48 -1.56
N THR A 222 -7.81 -32.47 -1.67
CA THR A 222 -8.26 -33.23 -0.50
C THR A 222 -7.11 -34.04 0.08
N LYS A 223 -6.33 -34.71 -0.78
CA LYS A 223 -5.14 -35.48 -0.38
C LYS A 223 -4.01 -34.61 0.14
N ALA A 224 -3.88 -33.38 -0.35
CA ALA A 224 -2.96 -32.38 0.20
C ALA A 224 -3.27 -31.97 1.64
N ARG A 225 -4.42 -32.39 2.22
CA ARG A 225 -4.77 -32.14 3.63
C ARG A 225 -4.67 -33.39 4.50
N GLU A 226 -4.36 -34.53 3.91
CA GLU A 226 -4.23 -35.81 4.60
C GLU A 226 -2.75 -36.17 4.80
N GLY A 227 -2.47 -37.00 5.82
CA GLY A 227 -1.12 -37.46 6.14
C GLY A 227 -0.30 -36.49 7.00
N GLY A 228 0.90 -36.91 7.38
CA GLY A 228 1.83 -36.14 8.22
C GLY A 228 2.97 -35.45 7.48
N ASP A 229 3.10 -35.67 6.17
CA ASP A 229 4.22 -35.16 5.35
C ASP A 229 3.89 -33.77 4.77
N ARG A 230 4.45 -32.73 5.40
CA ARG A 230 4.21 -31.34 5.00
C ARG A 230 4.79 -31.00 3.62
N ASP A 231 5.93 -31.59 3.24
CA ASP A 231 6.57 -31.28 1.95
C ASP A 231 5.76 -31.84 0.79
N LEU A 232 5.19 -33.03 0.97
CA LEU A 232 4.28 -33.62 -0.01
C LEU A 232 2.98 -32.82 -0.15
N GLN A 233 2.35 -32.44 0.97
CA GLN A 233 1.13 -31.62 0.98
C GLN A 233 1.34 -30.29 0.22
N LEU A 234 2.51 -29.68 0.39
CA LEU A 234 2.93 -28.49 -0.35
C LEU A 234 3.13 -28.74 -1.83
N PHE A 235 3.79 -29.85 -2.20
CA PHE A 235 4.00 -30.22 -3.60
C PHE A 235 2.66 -30.38 -4.34
N MET A 236 1.70 -31.06 -3.71
CA MET A 236 0.35 -31.23 -4.26
C MET A 236 -0.34 -29.88 -4.46
N SER A 237 -0.36 -29.04 -3.43
CA SER A 237 -0.99 -27.70 -3.47
C SER A 237 -0.37 -26.79 -4.54
N ARG A 238 0.97 -26.80 -4.66
CA ARG A 238 1.71 -26.09 -5.72
C ARG A 238 1.39 -26.60 -7.11
N THR A 239 1.20 -27.91 -7.25
CA THR A 239 0.87 -28.50 -8.54
C THR A 239 -0.51 -28.04 -8.99
N VAL A 240 -1.52 -28.09 -8.11
CA VAL A 240 -2.86 -27.57 -8.41
C VAL A 240 -2.80 -26.07 -8.71
N ALA A 241 -2.06 -25.28 -7.93
CA ALA A 241 -1.84 -23.86 -8.20
C ALA A 241 -1.21 -23.60 -9.58
N SER A 242 -0.25 -24.44 -10.00
CA SER A 242 0.39 -24.31 -11.32
C SER A 242 -0.57 -24.57 -12.48
N VAL A 243 -1.65 -25.33 -12.26
CA VAL A 243 -2.71 -25.57 -13.25
C VAL A 243 -3.45 -24.28 -13.59
N CYS A 244 -3.56 -23.29 -12.68
CA CYS A 244 -4.12 -21.98 -12.99
C CYS A 244 -3.45 -21.31 -14.20
N GLY A 245 -2.10 -21.35 -14.26
CA GLY A 245 -1.34 -20.82 -15.39
C GLY A 245 -1.47 -21.65 -16.67
N ILE A 246 -1.84 -22.93 -16.57
CA ILE A 246 -2.15 -23.78 -17.72
C ILE A 246 -3.53 -23.44 -18.27
N LEU A 247 -4.54 -23.30 -17.39
CA LEU A 247 -5.92 -23.01 -17.76
C LEU A 247 -6.03 -21.71 -18.56
N ASP A 248 -5.27 -20.69 -18.17
CA ASP A 248 -5.19 -19.43 -18.92
C ASP A 248 -4.58 -19.66 -20.33
N ARG A 249 -3.43 -20.34 -20.41
CA ARG A 249 -2.75 -20.66 -21.69
C ARG A 249 -3.63 -21.47 -22.65
N ILE A 250 -4.50 -22.33 -22.14
CA ILE A 250 -5.43 -23.12 -22.97
C ILE A 250 -6.79 -22.44 -23.19
N GLY A 251 -6.99 -21.21 -22.71
CA GLY A 251 -8.20 -20.40 -22.94
C GLY A 251 -9.41 -20.76 -22.07
N ARG A 252 -9.22 -21.47 -20.95
CA ARG A 252 -10.26 -21.96 -20.02
C ARG A 252 -10.37 -21.14 -18.75
N ALA A 253 -10.43 -19.82 -18.89
CA ALA A 253 -10.53 -18.91 -17.75
C ALA A 253 -11.92 -18.93 -17.05
N ASP A 254 -12.91 -19.67 -17.57
CA ASP A 254 -14.13 -20.03 -16.83
C ASP A 254 -13.85 -20.98 -15.66
N LEU A 255 -12.89 -21.91 -15.83
CA LEU A 255 -12.45 -22.83 -14.78
C LEU A 255 -11.53 -22.18 -13.76
N LEU A 256 -10.88 -21.07 -14.13
CA LEU A 256 -9.89 -20.42 -13.29
C LEU A 256 -10.50 -19.94 -11.96
N VAL A 257 -11.74 -19.44 -11.97
CA VAL A 257 -12.46 -19.03 -10.75
C VAL A 257 -12.68 -20.23 -9.82
N ASP A 258 -13.21 -21.33 -10.35
CA ASP A 258 -13.48 -22.55 -9.58
C ASP A 258 -12.20 -23.11 -8.92
N VAL A 259 -11.07 -23.08 -9.65
CA VAL A 259 -9.79 -23.54 -9.11
C VAL A 259 -9.24 -22.58 -8.06
N VAL A 260 -9.39 -21.26 -8.25
CA VAL A 260 -9.02 -20.27 -7.23
C VAL A 260 -9.80 -20.49 -5.94
N ASP A 261 -11.12 -20.69 -6.01
CA ASP A 261 -11.98 -20.96 -4.85
C ASP A 261 -11.62 -22.25 -4.12
N MET A 262 -11.14 -23.25 -4.85
CA MET A 262 -10.71 -24.51 -4.30
C MET A 262 -9.35 -24.42 -3.60
N VAL A 263 -8.39 -23.69 -4.18
CA VAL A 263 -6.97 -23.71 -3.76
C VAL A 263 -6.64 -22.62 -2.75
N MET A 264 -7.25 -21.45 -2.84
CA MET A 264 -6.90 -20.31 -1.97
C MET A 264 -7.19 -20.56 -0.49
N PRO A 265 -8.37 -21.09 -0.07
CA PRO A 265 -8.65 -21.25 1.37
C PRO A 265 -7.68 -22.17 2.12
N PRO A 266 -7.25 -23.33 1.56
CA PRO A 266 -6.19 -24.14 2.16
C PRO A 266 -4.85 -23.41 2.30
N LEU A 267 -4.40 -22.71 1.25
CA LEU A 267 -3.13 -21.96 1.28
C LEU A 267 -3.14 -20.84 2.34
N LEU A 268 -4.27 -20.14 2.47
CA LEU A 268 -4.45 -19.09 3.48
C LEU A 268 -4.46 -19.68 4.89
N ARG A 269 -5.11 -20.84 5.09
CA ARG A 269 -5.11 -21.53 6.38
C ARG A 269 -3.70 -21.95 6.82
N GLU A 270 -2.88 -22.43 5.90
CA GLU A 270 -1.49 -22.81 6.18
C GLU A 270 -0.65 -21.61 6.67
N ILE A 271 -0.87 -20.44 6.09
CA ILE A 271 -0.24 -19.18 6.53
C ILE A 271 -0.74 -18.78 7.93
N GLU A 272 -2.02 -19.03 8.24
CA GLU A 272 -2.61 -18.70 9.54
C GLU A 272 -2.10 -19.58 10.69
N GLU A 273 -1.92 -20.89 10.43
CA GLU A 273 -1.56 -21.92 11.41
C GLU A 273 -0.05 -21.96 11.74
N GLY A 274 0.78 -21.13 11.09
CA GLY A 274 2.21 -20.99 11.43
C GLY A 274 3.10 -22.13 10.91
N GLY A 275 2.70 -22.75 9.79
CA GLY A 275 3.47 -23.81 9.10
C GLY A 275 4.66 -23.27 8.28
N ASN A 276 5.09 -24.02 7.25
CA ASN A 276 6.12 -23.58 6.30
C ASN A 276 5.49 -22.58 5.30
N TYR A 277 5.25 -21.35 5.77
CA TYR A 277 4.48 -20.31 5.09
C TYR A 277 5.07 -19.83 3.75
N SER A 278 6.39 -19.98 3.53
CA SER A 278 7.08 -19.49 2.32
C SER A 278 6.56 -20.18 1.04
N PRO A 279 6.45 -21.52 0.99
CA PRO A 279 5.74 -22.25 -0.05
C PRO A 279 4.30 -21.80 -0.35
N ALA A 280 3.51 -21.50 0.67
CA ALA A 280 2.12 -21.06 0.48
C ALA A 280 2.07 -19.68 -0.19
N PHE A 281 2.89 -18.74 0.28
CA PHE A 281 3.04 -17.42 -0.35
C PHE A 281 3.49 -17.50 -1.82
N ALA A 282 4.48 -18.35 -2.12
CA ALA A 282 4.92 -18.58 -3.50
C ALA A 282 3.79 -19.14 -4.40
N SER A 283 2.93 -20.01 -3.85
CA SER A 283 1.78 -20.55 -4.57
C SER A 283 0.72 -19.48 -4.84
N ILE A 284 0.39 -18.66 -3.84
CA ILE A 284 -0.52 -17.51 -3.97
C ILE A 284 -0.01 -16.54 -5.04
N TYR A 285 1.29 -16.22 -5.03
CA TYR A 285 1.89 -15.35 -6.04
C TYR A 285 1.73 -15.92 -7.45
N ASN A 286 2.01 -17.21 -7.64
CA ASN A 286 1.88 -17.86 -8.96
C ASN A 286 0.44 -17.90 -9.46
N ILE A 287 -0.54 -18.15 -8.56
CA ILE A 287 -1.98 -18.08 -8.90
C ILE A 287 -2.33 -16.65 -9.31
N GLY A 288 -1.95 -15.67 -8.50
CA GLY A 288 -2.24 -14.26 -8.79
C GLY A 288 -1.63 -13.81 -10.11
N ARG A 289 -0.39 -14.21 -10.41
CA ARG A 289 0.25 -13.95 -11.71
C ARG A 289 -0.56 -14.51 -12.89
N ALA A 290 -1.08 -15.73 -12.77
CA ALA A 290 -1.92 -16.33 -13.80
C ALA A 290 -3.27 -15.60 -13.93
N VAL A 291 -3.90 -15.24 -12.80
CA VAL A 291 -5.16 -14.50 -12.77
C VAL A 291 -5.03 -13.12 -13.40
N ILE A 292 -3.98 -12.38 -13.07
CA ILE A 292 -3.70 -11.05 -13.62
C ILE A 292 -3.38 -11.14 -15.12
N GLY A 293 -2.59 -12.15 -15.52
CA GLY A 293 -2.23 -12.41 -16.91
C GLY A 293 -3.45 -12.67 -17.82
N SER A 294 -4.55 -13.19 -17.26
CA SER A 294 -5.79 -13.43 -18.02
C SER A 294 -6.47 -12.14 -18.54
N GLY A 295 -6.17 -10.98 -17.95
CA GLY A 295 -6.78 -9.69 -18.30
C GLY A 295 -8.28 -9.56 -17.95
N ARG A 296 -8.88 -10.56 -17.31
CA ARG A 296 -10.31 -10.57 -16.98
C ARG A 296 -10.56 -9.90 -15.63
N VAL A 297 -11.02 -8.65 -15.67
CA VAL A 297 -11.28 -7.81 -14.48
C VAL A 297 -12.12 -8.54 -13.43
N THR A 298 -13.18 -9.27 -13.82
CA THR A 298 -14.05 -9.99 -12.87
C THR A 298 -13.33 -11.10 -12.09
N VAL A 299 -12.39 -11.82 -12.72
CA VAL A 299 -11.62 -12.89 -12.07
C VAL A 299 -10.55 -12.28 -11.16
N ILE A 300 -9.95 -11.17 -11.60
CA ILE A 300 -8.95 -10.44 -10.81
C ILE A 300 -9.59 -9.85 -9.56
N ASP A 301 -10.75 -9.19 -9.68
CA ASP A 301 -11.49 -8.64 -8.55
C ASP A 301 -11.85 -9.73 -7.54
N HIS A 302 -12.32 -10.89 -8.01
CA HIS A 302 -12.64 -12.04 -7.15
C HIS A 302 -11.41 -12.57 -6.38
N PHE A 303 -10.27 -12.70 -7.06
CA PHE A 303 -9.02 -13.09 -6.40
C PHE A 303 -8.55 -12.05 -5.38
N VAL A 304 -8.67 -10.76 -5.70
CA VAL A 304 -8.34 -9.66 -4.77
C VAL A 304 -9.28 -9.68 -3.56
N ASP A 305 -10.57 -9.94 -3.75
CA ASP A 305 -11.55 -10.07 -2.65
C ASP A 305 -11.12 -11.15 -1.66
N ILE A 306 -10.73 -12.33 -2.16
CA ILE A 306 -10.24 -13.43 -1.32
C ILE A 306 -9.01 -13.00 -0.50
N LEU A 307 -8.06 -12.28 -1.10
CA LEU A 307 -6.87 -11.79 -0.40
C LEU A 307 -7.23 -10.73 0.66
N VAL A 308 -8.08 -9.76 0.31
CA VAL A 308 -8.50 -8.68 1.24
C VAL A 308 -9.30 -9.25 2.42
N MET A 309 -10.12 -10.28 2.18
CA MET A 309 -10.89 -10.97 3.21
C MET A 309 -10.04 -11.94 4.05
N SER A 310 -8.83 -12.29 3.62
CA SER A 310 -7.93 -13.15 4.38
C SER A 310 -7.30 -12.43 5.58
N LYS A 311 -6.86 -13.18 6.61
CA LYS A 311 -6.18 -12.58 7.76
C LYS A 311 -4.75 -12.21 7.41
N PHE A 312 -4.49 -10.90 7.37
CA PHE A 312 -3.14 -10.37 7.22
C PHE A 312 -2.24 -10.76 8.40
N ARG A 313 -0.99 -11.13 8.12
CA ARG A 313 0.00 -11.51 9.15
C ARG A 313 0.78 -10.28 9.63
N PHE A 314 0.56 -9.90 10.89
CA PHE A 314 1.27 -8.77 11.54
C PHE A 314 2.57 -9.22 12.21
N PRO A 315 3.49 -8.28 12.52
CA PRO A 315 4.74 -8.60 13.22
C PRO A 315 4.55 -9.36 14.53
N LEU A 316 3.50 -9.08 15.33
CA LEU A 316 3.17 -9.78 16.59
C LEU A 316 4.39 -10.11 17.47
N PHE A 317 4.94 -9.10 18.12
CA PHE A 317 6.13 -9.26 18.96
C PHE A 317 5.83 -10.07 20.23
N SER A 318 6.59 -11.13 20.48
CA SER A 318 6.43 -11.98 21.68
C SER A 318 7.53 -11.81 22.73
N GLY A 319 8.57 -11.02 22.43
CA GLY A 319 9.65 -10.72 23.36
C GLY A 319 11.00 -10.60 22.67
N ILE A 320 12.07 -10.67 23.46
CA ILE A 320 13.46 -10.72 23.02
C ILE A 320 14.03 -12.10 23.36
N ALA A 321 14.69 -12.75 22.41
CA ALA A 321 15.31 -14.05 22.60
C ALA A 321 16.63 -13.94 23.40
N SER A 322 17.17 -15.08 23.84
CA SER A 322 18.42 -15.13 24.62
C SER A 322 19.65 -14.65 23.85
N ASP A 323 19.58 -14.63 22.51
CA ASP A 323 20.59 -14.05 21.62
C ASP A 323 20.35 -12.56 21.33
N TRP A 324 19.41 -11.93 22.06
CA TRP A 324 19.00 -10.53 21.97
C TRP A 324 18.30 -10.16 20.65
N SER A 325 17.92 -11.14 19.85
CA SER A 325 17.08 -10.91 18.66
C SER A 325 15.62 -10.67 19.03
N VAL A 326 14.93 -9.85 18.23
CA VAL A 326 13.49 -9.63 18.40
C VAL A 326 12.73 -10.85 17.91
N ILE A 327 11.87 -11.41 18.76
CA ILE A 327 10.99 -12.51 18.38
C ILE A 327 9.76 -11.91 17.69
N VAL A 328 9.65 -12.16 16.39
CA VAL A 328 8.63 -11.61 15.49
C VAL A 328 8.02 -12.73 14.66
N ASN A 329 6.76 -12.58 14.28
CA ASN A 329 6.05 -13.47 13.37
C ASN A 329 6.78 -13.56 12.03
N SER A 330 7.27 -14.76 11.73
CA SER A 330 8.11 -15.03 10.57
C SER A 330 7.36 -14.90 9.24
N SER A 331 6.03 -15.02 9.24
CA SER A 331 5.20 -14.90 8.02
C SER A 331 4.91 -13.45 7.60
N HIS A 332 5.10 -12.46 8.48
CA HIS A 332 4.62 -11.10 8.23
C HIS A 332 5.31 -10.44 7.03
N LEU A 333 6.63 -10.56 6.92
CA LEU A 333 7.41 -9.94 5.84
C LEU A 333 7.11 -10.59 4.49
N GLU A 334 7.01 -11.92 4.44
CA GLU A 334 6.65 -12.64 3.22
C GLU A 334 5.21 -12.35 2.77
N ASN A 335 4.29 -12.08 3.70
CA ASN A 335 2.96 -11.59 3.37
C ASN A 335 3.02 -10.25 2.65
N ILE A 336 3.80 -9.30 3.18
CA ILE A 336 3.98 -7.97 2.58
C ILE A 336 4.59 -8.10 1.19
N ARG A 337 5.69 -8.85 1.06
CA ARG A 337 6.38 -9.07 -0.23
C ARG A 337 5.48 -9.72 -1.27
N THR A 338 4.68 -10.71 -0.87
CA THR A 338 3.76 -11.38 -1.79
C THR A 338 2.72 -10.41 -2.33
N TRP A 339 2.10 -9.61 -1.47
CA TRP A 339 1.11 -8.61 -1.90
C TRP A 339 1.76 -7.51 -2.76
N LEU A 340 2.95 -7.04 -2.39
CA LEU A 340 3.71 -6.06 -3.20
C LEU A 340 4.03 -6.59 -4.60
N ARG A 341 4.54 -7.81 -4.71
CA ARG A 341 4.84 -8.42 -6.01
C ARG A 341 3.59 -8.65 -6.86
N LEU A 342 2.43 -8.86 -6.26
CA LEU A 342 1.16 -8.93 -6.99
C LEU A 342 0.75 -7.54 -7.51
N ILE A 343 0.90 -6.51 -6.69
CA ILE A 343 0.64 -5.11 -7.07
C ILE A 343 1.55 -4.68 -8.22
N GLU A 344 2.84 -5.05 -8.16
CA GLU A 344 3.85 -4.74 -9.17
C GLU A 344 3.48 -5.22 -10.58
N ILE A 345 2.78 -6.35 -10.71
CA ILE A 345 2.43 -6.92 -12.04
C ILE A 345 1.52 -5.97 -12.82
N ASN A 346 0.53 -5.36 -12.16
CA ASN A 346 -0.38 -4.38 -12.77
C ASN A 346 -0.99 -3.48 -11.69
N PRO A 347 -0.30 -2.39 -11.31
CA PRO A 347 -0.74 -1.50 -10.23
C PRO A 347 -2.15 -0.90 -10.43
N PRO A 348 -2.55 -0.43 -11.63
CA PRO A 348 -3.89 0.12 -11.86
C PRO A 348 -5.02 -0.86 -11.53
N VAL A 349 -4.86 -2.14 -11.89
CA VAL A 349 -5.85 -3.18 -11.58
C VAL A 349 -5.78 -3.59 -10.11
N MET A 350 -4.60 -3.51 -9.48
CA MET A 350 -4.35 -3.90 -8.09
C MET A 350 -4.59 -2.81 -7.03
N LYS A 351 -5.24 -1.70 -7.40
CA LYS A 351 -5.50 -0.57 -6.49
C LYS A 351 -6.16 -0.98 -5.16
N ARG A 352 -7.08 -1.95 -5.18
CA ARG A 352 -7.78 -2.43 -3.96
C ARG A 352 -6.84 -3.20 -3.04
N LEU A 353 -5.95 -4.02 -3.59
CA LEU A 353 -4.94 -4.76 -2.84
C LEU A 353 -3.88 -3.80 -2.26
N ALA A 354 -3.47 -2.78 -3.01
CA ALA A 354 -2.56 -1.74 -2.53
C ALA A 354 -3.18 -0.94 -1.38
N ALA A 355 -4.45 -0.52 -1.50
CA ALA A 355 -5.18 0.12 -0.42
C ALA A 355 -5.29 -0.80 0.82
N ALA A 356 -5.56 -2.09 0.63
CA ALA A 356 -5.60 -3.06 1.73
C ALA A 356 -4.26 -3.24 2.41
N LEU A 357 -3.16 -3.24 1.66
CA LEU A 357 -1.83 -3.29 2.23
C LEU A 357 -1.55 -2.05 3.08
N ILE A 358 -1.87 -0.84 2.58
CA ILE A 358 -1.74 0.41 3.34
C ILE A 358 -2.51 0.33 4.67
N VAL A 359 -3.78 -0.08 4.61
CA VAL A 359 -4.65 -0.16 5.80
C VAL A 359 -4.09 -1.14 6.82
N ASN A 360 -3.71 -2.35 6.39
CA ASN A 360 -3.11 -3.36 7.27
C ASN A 360 -1.84 -2.81 7.91
N LEU A 361 -0.91 -2.25 7.13
CA LEU A 361 0.36 -1.73 7.64
C LEU A 361 0.18 -0.55 8.59
N LYS A 362 -0.78 0.35 8.35
CA LYS A 362 -1.06 1.48 9.24
C LYS A 362 -1.76 1.03 10.53
N MET A 363 -2.71 0.09 10.46
CA MET A 363 -3.47 -0.37 11.62
C MET A 363 -2.70 -1.34 12.51
N GLY A 364 -1.99 -2.31 11.94
CA GLY A 364 -1.29 -3.36 12.69
C GLY A 364 0.24 -3.23 12.70
N GLY A 365 0.78 -2.27 11.97
CA GLY A 365 2.22 -1.94 11.96
C GLY A 365 3.07 -2.81 11.04
N VAL A 366 4.31 -2.38 10.88
CA VAL A 366 5.34 -3.02 10.04
C VAL A 366 6.63 -3.14 10.83
N PHE A 367 7.39 -4.21 10.58
CA PHE A 367 8.70 -4.43 11.16
C PHE A 367 9.67 -4.82 10.05
N LEU A 368 10.68 -3.98 9.82
CA LEU A 368 11.71 -4.23 8.82
C LEU A 368 13.07 -4.09 9.50
N LYS A 369 13.95 -5.05 9.29
CA LYS A 369 15.36 -4.95 9.63
C LYS A 369 16.11 -4.38 8.44
N ASP A 370 17.21 -3.69 8.69
CA ASP A 370 18.12 -3.26 7.63
C ASP A 370 18.63 -4.44 6.78
N THR A 371 18.79 -5.59 7.42
CA THR A 371 19.25 -6.82 6.78
C THR A 371 18.22 -7.47 5.85
N ASP A 372 16.96 -7.04 5.90
CA ASP A 372 15.93 -7.51 4.97
C ASP A 372 16.10 -6.90 3.57
N VAL A 373 16.86 -5.79 3.46
CA VAL A 373 17.14 -5.03 2.22
C VAL A 373 15.84 -4.73 1.43
N PHE A 374 14.83 -4.26 2.15
CA PHE A 374 13.49 -3.99 1.61
C PHE A 374 13.46 -2.88 0.55
N GLN A 375 14.52 -2.09 0.44
CA GLN A 375 14.72 -1.11 -0.63
C GLN A 375 14.66 -1.74 -2.02
N ARG A 376 15.07 -3.02 -2.16
CA ARG A 376 14.96 -3.77 -3.41
C ARG A 376 13.50 -4.01 -3.80
N ASP A 377 12.66 -4.37 -2.83
CA ASP A 377 11.22 -4.60 -3.05
C ASP A 377 10.53 -3.29 -3.48
N ILE A 378 10.87 -2.15 -2.86
CA ILE A 378 10.37 -0.82 -3.26
C ILE A 378 10.88 -0.46 -4.67
N SER A 379 12.16 -0.70 -4.96
CA SER A 379 12.73 -0.42 -6.30
C SER A 379 12.03 -1.22 -7.39
N SER A 380 11.69 -2.50 -7.14
CA SER A 380 10.92 -3.32 -8.08
C SER A 380 9.53 -2.71 -8.33
N LEU A 381 8.83 -2.31 -7.25
CA LEU A 381 7.54 -1.63 -7.36
C LEU A 381 7.63 -0.33 -8.19
N LEU A 382 8.67 0.48 -8.01
CA LEU A 382 8.87 1.73 -8.78
C LEU A 382 9.31 1.48 -10.24
N ASN A 383 9.65 0.26 -10.60
CA ASN A 383 9.91 -0.12 -11.99
C ASN A 383 8.67 -0.65 -12.72
N SER A 384 7.52 -0.75 -12.04
CA SER A 384 6.22 -1.07 -12.66
C SER A 384 5.57 0.14 -13.36
N ASP A 385 4.47 -0.09 -14.08
CA ASP A 385 3.66 0.98 -14.69
C ASP A 385 2.55 1.45 -13.73
N TYR A 386 2.90 2.40 -12.86
CA TYR A 386 2.02 2.91 -11.81
C TYR A 386 1.52 4.35 -12.06
N GLY A 387 1.62 4.87 -13.29
CA GLY A 387 1.26 6.25 -13.63
C GLY A 387 -0.16 6.65 -13.21
N ASP A 388 -1.15 5.81 -13.50
CA ASP A 388 -2.57 6.05 -13.19
C ASP A 388 -2.90 5.95 -11.69
N VAL A 389 -2.02 5.32 -10.91
CA VAL A 389 -2.16 5.13 -9.46
C VAL A 389 -0.95 5.70 -8.70
N PHE A 390 -0.33 6.75 -9.25
CA PHE A 390 0.90 7.35 -8.72
C PHE A 390 0.78 7.66 -7.23
N TYR A 391 -0.27 8.40 -6.87
CA TYR A 391 -0.58 8.75 -5.48
C TYR A 391 -0.65 7.53 -4.56
N LEU A 392 -1.29 6.44 -5.01
CA LEU A 392 -1.53 5.26 -4.19
C LEU A 392 -0.22 4.49 -3.95
N ILE A 393 0.62 4.36 -4.98
CA ILE A 393 1.91 3.69 -4.87
C ILE A 393 2.90 4.51 -4.04
N THR A 394 2.94 5.84 -4.20
CA THR A 394 3.75 6.69 -3.34
C THR A 394 3.24 6.66 -1.89
N SER A 395 1.93 6.67 -1.67
CA SER A 395 1.33 6.50 -0.33
C SER A 395 1.69 5.15 0.31
N LEU A 396 1.67 4.07 -0.46
CA LEU A 396 2.08 2.74 0.00
C LEU A 396 3.58 2.71 0.35
N ALA A 397 4.42 3.27 -0.52
CA ALA A 397 5.86 3.35 -0.29
C ALA A 397 6.17 4.15 0.98
N ALA A 398 5.48 5.26 1.22
CA ALA A 398 5.64 6.11 2.41
C ALA A 398 5.33 5.41 3.74
N VAL A 399 4.58 4.29 3.75
CA VAL A 399 4.31 3.52 4.97
C VAL A 399 5.55 2.77 5.49
N PHE A 400 6.52 2.48 4.61
CA PHE A 400 7.68 1.68 4.96
C PHE A 400 8.83 2.52 5.53
N PRO A 401 9.36 2.18 6.72
CA PRO A 401 10.51 2.86 7.30
C PRO A 401 11.82 2.34 6.68
N ALA A 402 11.96 2.45 5.35
CA ALA A 402 13.04 1.84 4.57
C ALA A 402 13.89 2.85 3.77
N PHE A 403 13.61 4.17 3.86
CA PHE A 403 14.25 5.22 3.06
C PHE A 403 15.66 5.64 3.54
N TYR A 404 16.50 4.66 3.86
CA TYR A 404 17.92 4.83 4.17
C TYR A 404 18.79 4.09 3.16
N HIS A 405 19.99 4.62 2.93
CA HIS A 405 21.00 4.01 2.05
C HIS A 405 21.86 3.02 2.78
N ASP A 406 22.30 3.40 3.97
CA ASP A 406 23.27 2.67 4.77
C ASP A 406 22.60 1.51 5.50
N ILE A 407 23.06 0.29 5.22
CA ILE A 407 22.61 -0.93 5.88
C ILE A 407 23.38 -1.08 7.21
N GLY A 408 22.64 -1.18 8.31
CA GLY A 408 23.20 -1.31 9.65
C GLY A 408 23.76 -0.01 10.23
N ALA A 409 24.54 -0.13 11.30
CA ALA A 409 25.24 1.00 11.91
C ALA A 409 26.57 1.28 11.19
N THR A 410 26.58 2.22 10.26
CA THR A 410 27.78 2.67 9.53
C THR A 410 28.11 4.14 9.85
N GLY A 411 29.30 4.59 9.43
CA GLY A 411 29.74 5.98 9.54
C GLY A 411 29.60 6.58 10.94
N ASN A 412 28.92 7.72 11.02
CA ASN A 412 28.72 8.46 12.27
C ASN A 412 27.86 7.68 13.28
N ILE A 413 26.88 6.88 12.85
CA ILE A 413 26.03 6.10 13.78
C ILE A 413 26.91 5.14 14.58
N ARG A 414 27.82 4.46 13.88
CA ARG A 414 28.80 3.57 14.52
C ARG A 414 29.74 4.31 15.46
N ALA A 415 30.32 5.42 15.00
CA ALA A 415 31.26 6.20 15.82
C ALA A 415 30.61 6.71 17.10
N PHE A 416 29.39 7.27 17.02
CA PHE A 416 28.69 7.80 18.19
C PHE A 416 28.14 6.70 19.10
N THR A 417 27.71 5.56 18.58
CA THR A 417 27.29 4.43 19.42
C THR A 417 28.47 3.75 20.12
N GLU A 418 29.65 3.69 19.51
CA GLU A 418 30.89 3.27 20.19
C GLU A 418 31.33 4.29 21.26
N LYS A 419 31.11 5.59 21.00
CA LYS A 419 31.34 6.65 21.99
C LYS A 419 30.35 6.57 23.16
N ILE A 420 29.08 6.26 22.93
CA ILE A 420 28.09 5.94 23.98
C ILE A 420 28.61 4.76 24.81
N ASP A 421 29.01 3.67 24.17
CA ASP A 421 29.56 2.48 24.86
C ASP A 421 30.73 2.83 25.78
N THR A 422 31.64 3.67 25.28
CA THR A 422 32.83 4.11 26.02
C THR A 422 32.48 5.09 27.14
N ASN A 423 31.58 6.03 26.89
CA ASN A 423 31.17 7.08 27.83
C ASN A 423 30.26 6.55 28.95
N HIS A 424 29.59 5.43 28.74
CA HIS A 424 28.63 4.82 29.67
C HIS A 424 29.06 3.44 30.20
N GLN A 425 30.28 2.99 29.87
CA GLN A 425 30.95 1.72 30.26
C GLN A 425 30.04 0.51 30.51
N MET A 426 29.14 0.22 29.58
CA MET A 426 28.35 -1.02 29.52
C MET A 426 27.44 -1.32 30.72
N ASP A 427 26.57 -0.38 31.12
CA ASP A 427 25.29 -0.76 31.74
C ASP A 427 24.52 -1.69 30.80
N ASP A 428 23.93 -2.78 31.31
CA ASP A 428 23.18 -3.78 30.56
C ASP A 428 22.13 -3.16 29.62
N LEU A 429 21.47 -2.07 30.03
CA LEU A 429 20.47 -1.37 29.22
C LEU A 429 21.09 -0.63 28.02
N ILE A 430 22.20 0.08 28.25
CA ILE A 430 22.93 0.81 27.20
C ILE A 430 23.63 -0.16 26.25
N HIS A 431 24.19 -1.24 26.79
CA HIS A 431 24.80 -2.29 25.99
C HIS A 431 23.76 -2.98 25.10
N PHE A 432 22.58 -3.28 25.64
CA PHE A 432 21.45 -3.80 24.87
C PHE A 432 21.02 -2.83 23.75
N LEU A 433 20.84 -1.54 24.06
CA LEU A 433 20.53 -0.51 23.06
C LEU A 433 21.55 -0.49 21.91
N ARG A 434 22.85 -0.53 22.25
CA ARG A 434 23.92 -0.58 21.24
C ARG A 434 23.81 -1.83 20.39
N LYS A 435 23.58 -3.01 20.98
CA LYS A 435 23.38 -4.25 20.22
C LYS A 435 22.16 -4.17 19.31
N GLN A 436 21.05 -3.59 19.76
CA GLN A 436 19.88 -3.37 18.92
C GLN A 436 20.19 -2.44 17.72
N VAL A 437 20.98 -1.38 17.92
CA VAL A 437 21.38 -0.49 16.81
C VAL A 437 22.28 -1.21 15.78
N HIS A 438 23.16 -2.11 16.21
CA HIS A 438 24.17 -2.74 15.35
C HIS A 438 23.74 -4.06 14.71
N VAL A 439 22.93 -4.86 15.39
CA VAL A 439 22.58 -6.24 14.97
C VAL A 439 21.18 -6.29 14.37
N GLU A 440 20.19 -5.73 15.08
CA GLU A 440 18.80 -5.77 14.64
C GLU A 440 18.49 -4.65 13.64
N SER A 441 19.06 -3.45 13.88
CA SER A 441 18.95 -2.24 13.07
C SER A 441 17.55 -2.06 12.45
N SER A 442 16.61 -1.53 13.23
CA SER A 442 15.23 -1.31 12.79
C SER A 442 14.64 0.00 13.32
N SER A 443 13.53 0.42 12.73
CA SER A 443 12.78 1.61 13.18
C SER A 443 12.25 1.49 14.61
N ARG A 444 12.08 0.26 15.14
CA ARG A 444 11.69 0.00 16.53
C ARG A 444 12.69 0.59 17.53
N THR A 445 13.96 0.73 17.13
CA THR A 445 15.02 1.30 17.97
C THR A 445 14.73 2.75 18.36
N VAL A 446 14.06 3.54 17.50
CA VAL A 446 13.62 4.90 17.83
C VAL A 446 12.69 4.88 19.05
N LEU A 447 11.68 4.01 19.01
CA LEU A 447 10.73 3.86 20.10
C LEU A 447 11.41 3.32 21.36
N LEU A 448 12.33 2.37 21.23
CA LEU A 448 13.10 1.85 22.36
C LEU A 448 13.90 2.95 23.06
N ILE A 449 14.60 3.82 22.31
CA ILE A 449 15.34 4.97 22.87
C ILE A 449 14.39 5.93 23.60
N GLN A 450 13.23 6.24 23.01
CA GLN A 450 12.20 7.07 23.67
C GLN A 450 11.66 6.42 24.96
N ARG A 451 11.44 5.10 24.97
CA ARG A 451 11.01 4.37 26.17
C ARG A 451 12.07 4.32 27.27
N VAL A 452 13.35 4.28 26.90
CA VAL A 452 14.46 4.39 27.86
C VAL A 452 14.49 5.79 28.48
N MET A 453 14.31 6.86 27.70
CA MET A 453 14.18 8.21 28.24
C MET A 453 12.92 8.38 29.11
N ASP A 454 11.79 7.80 28.73
CA ASP A 454 10.57 7.74 29.57
C ASP A 454 10.86 7.07 30.92
N PHE A 455 11.59 5.96 30.90
CA PHE A 455 12.01 5.25 32.10
C PHE A 455 12.92 6.10 32.98
N TRP A 456 13.94 6.76 32.41
CA TRP A 456 14.78 7.70 33.17
C TRP A 456 13.99 8.88 33.75
N MET A 457 12.93 9.32 33.08
CA MET A 457 12.09 10.43 33.55
C MET A 457 11.08 10.03 34.64
N THR A 458 10.69 8.76 34.73
CA THR A 458 9.56 8.34 35.58
C THR A 458 9.89 7.24 36.58
N GLY A 459 10.95 6.47 36.36
CA GLY A 459 11.25 5.23 37.07
C GLY A 459 10.29 4.08 36.75
N ASP A 460 9.27 4.28 35.91
CA ASP A 460 8.34 3.21 35.54
C ASP A 460 8.99 2.27 34.52
N ARG A 461 9.19 1.01 34.93
CA ARG A 461 9.74 -0.04 34.07
C ARG A 461 8.70 -0.69 33.15
N LYS A 462 7.40 -0.53 33.40
CA LYS A 462 6.34 -1.18 32.58
C LYS A 462 6.46 -0.89 31.08
N PRO A 463 6.80 0.34 30.62
CA PRO A 463 6.93 0.63 29.20
C PRO A 463 8.05 -0.14 28.48
N LEU A 464 9.03 -0.68 29.21
CA LEU A 464 10.13 -1.48 28.66
C LEU A 464 9.85 -2.99 28.69
N ALA A 465 8.72 -3.43 29.28
CA ALA A 465 8.37 -4.84 29.36
C ALA A 465 8.20 -5.44 27.95
N GLY A 466 8.92 -6.54 27.67
CA GLY A 466 8.93 -7.17 26.34
C GLY A 466 9.67 -6.37 25.25
N MET A 467 10.28 -5.22 25.58
CA MET A 467 11.18 -4.48 24.70
C MET A 467 12.66 -4.73 24.99
N VAL A 468 12.97 -5.23 26.19
CA VAL A 468 14.31 -5.65 26.64
C VAL A 468 14.27 -7.12 27.12
N PRO A 469 15.42 -7.83 27.13
CA PRO A 469 15.54 -9.17 27.72
C PRO A 469 15.17 -9.18 29.20
N SER A 470 14.78 -10.35 29.74
CA SER A 470 14.45 -10.49 31.16
C SER A 470 15.59 -10.08 32.08
N GLU A 471 16.83 -10.40 31.70
CA GLU A 471 18.01 -10.06 32.50
C GLU A 471 18.19 -8.54 32.64
N VAL A 472 17.95 -7.80 31.56
CA VAL A 472 18.00 -6.33 31.55
C VAL A 472 16.79 -5.73 32.27
N TYR A 473 15.61 -6.34 32.13
CA TYR A 473 14.39 -5.86 32.77
C TYR A 473 14.47 -5.91 34.30
N ASP A 474 15.05 -6.98 34.83
CA ASP A 474 15.19 -7.21 36.27
C ASP A 474 16.22 -6.26 36.89
N SER A 475 17.23 -5.81 36.13
CA SER A 475 18.24 -4.85 36.62
C SER A 475 17.79 -3.38 36.57
N LEU A 476 16.66 -3.06 35.93
CA LEU A 476 16.19 -1.67 35.75
C LEU A 476 16.03 -0.90 37.07
N GLU A 477 15.49 -1.53 38.13
CA GLU A 477 15.31 -0.82 39.42
C GLU A 477 16.65 -0.37 40.00
N LYS A 478 17.68 -1.23 39.88
CA LYS A 478 19.05 -0.90 40.28
C LYS A 478 19.63 0.23 39.42
N VAL A 479 19.44 0.16 38.09
CA VAL A 479 19.89 1.20 37.15
C VAL A 479 19.26 2.55 37.49
N TYR A 480 17.95 2.60 37.74
CA TYR A 480 17.26 3.83 38.10
C TYR A 480 17.78 4.45 39.40
N ARG A 481 18.03 3.59 40.40
CA ARG A 481 18.61 4.01 41.68
C ARG A 481 20.00 4.64 41.48
N LEU A 482 20.87 3.97 40.73
CA LEU A 482 22.23 4.42 40.45
C LEU A 482 22.24 5.80 39.77
N ILE A 483 21.41 6.03 38.75
CA ILE A 483 21.31 7.30 38.00
C ILE A 483 20.92 8.48 38.92
N ASN A 484 20.21 8.21 40.01
CA ASN A 484 19.65 9.20 40.95
C ASN A 484 20.31 9.17 42.33
N LEU A 485 21.51 8.58 42.46
CA LEU A 485 22.17 8.35 43.75
C LEU A 485 22.44 9.65 44.54
N ASP A 486 22.60 10.78 43.84
CA ASP A 486 22.78 12.11 44.42
C ASP A 486 21.55 12.64 45.16
N THR A 487 20.38 12.04 44.94
CA THR A 487 19.15 12.34 45.68
C THR A 487 18.99 11.50 46.95
N GLU A 488 19.83 10.46 47.14
CA GLU A 488 19.79 9.62 48.33
C GLU A 488 20.58 10.26 49.48
N ARG A 489 19.91 10.44 50.63
CA ARG A 489 20.50 11.06 51.82
C ARG A 489 21.87 10.46 52.22
N PRO A 490 22.06 9.12 52.33
CA PRO A 490 23.35 8.55 52.70
C PRO A 490 24.49 8.95 51.74
N ALA A 491 24.24 8.89 50.43
CA ALA A 491 25.22 9.25 49.42
C ALA A 491 25.53 10.76 49.42
N SER A 492 24.51 11.62 49.55
CA SER A 492 24.70 13.08 49.66
C SER A 492 25.57 13.44 50.87
N VAL A 493 25.30 12.86 52.05
CA VAL A 493 26.08 13.13 53.27
C VAL A 493 27.54 12.69 53.11
N ILE A 494 27.78 11.53 52.50
CA ILE A 494 29.14 11.01 52.24
C ILE A 494 29.92 11.96 51.33
N VAL A 495 29.32 12.38 50.21
CA VAL A 495 29.97 13.26 49.23
C VAL A 495 30.15 14.68 49.79
N ASP A 496 29.18 15.21 50.52
CA ASP A 496 29.28 16.51 51.19
C ASP A 496 30.42 16.54 52.21
N ARG A 497 30.62 15.45 52.95
CA ARG A 497 31.75 15.34 53.88
C ARG A 497 33.07 15.17 53.13
N ALA A 498 33.08 14.48 51.98
CA ALA A 498 34.25 14.35 51.11
C ALA A 498 34.72 15.70 50.56
N ARG A 499 33.81 16.66 50.31
CA ARG A 499 34.19 18.04 49.89
C ARG A 499 35.15 18.72 50.85
N GLY A 500 35.05 18.42 52.16
CA GLY A 500 36.00 18.93 53.17
C GLY A 500 37.38 18.26 53.14
N ARG A 501 37.49 17.06 52.57
CA ARG A 501 38.75 16.30 52.40
C ARG A 501 39.50 16.72 51.13
N PHE A 502 38.77 17.14 50.10
CA PHE A 502 39.31 17.59 48.80
C PHE A 502 39.03 19.08 48.58
N PRO A 503 39.76 19.99 49.26
CA PRO A 503 39.47 21.43 49.26
C PRO A 503 39.56 22.10 47.87
N ASP A 504 40.42 21.57 46.98
CA ASP A 504 40.55 22.05 45.60
C ASP A 504 39.31 21.74 44.72
N LEU A 505 38.44 20.85 45.20
CA LEU A 505 37.20 20.40 44.54
C LEU A 505 35.94 20.73 45.37
N ALA A 506 36.07 21.51 46.44
CA ALA A 506 34.97 21.79 47.36
C ALA A 506 33.79 22.56 46.71
N GLY A 507 34.06 23.29 45.63
CA GLY A 507 33.06 24.00 44.82
C GLY A 507 32.43 23.17 43.70
N CYS A 508 32.82 21.91 43.53
CA CYS A 508 32.31 21.04 42.47
C CYS A 508 30.95 20.44 42.83
N HIS A 509 30.13 20.28 41.79
CA HIS A 509 28.88 19.53 41.80
C HIS A 509 29.11 18.07 42.24
N PHE A 510 28.06 17.39 42.75
CA PHE A 510 28.17 16.05 43.35
C PHE A 510 28.94 15.08 42.43
N TRP A 511 28.54 15.00 41.16
CA TRP A 511 29.13 14.09 40.18
C TRP A 511 30.45 14.59 39.59
N ASP A 512 30.67 15.91 39.54
CA ASP A 512 31.95 16.50 39.13
C ASP A 512 33.07 16.16 40.12
N LEU A 513 32.75 16.17 41.43
CA LEU A 513 33.68 15.74 42.48
C LEU A 513 34.04 14.26 42.30
N LEU A 514 33.05 13.38 42.17
CA LEU A 514 33.30 11.95 41.98
C LEU A 514 34.03 11.66 40.66
N SER A 515 33.86 12.49 39.64
CA SER A 515 34.59 12.35 38.37
C SER A 515 36.06 12.78 38.48
N ALA A 516 36.40 13.69 39.39
CA ALA A 516 37.73 14.26 39.55
C ALA A 516 38.60 13.53 40.59
N VAL A 517 37.99 12.88 41.59
CA VAL A 517 38.71 12.17 42.67
C VAL A 517 39.09 10.74 42.25
N ASP A 518 40.22 10.23 42.75
CA ASP A 518 40.65 8.84 42.58
C ASP A 518 39.77 7.86 43.38
N LYS A 519 39.35 6.76 42.76
CA LYS A 519 38.47 5.74 43.39
C LYS A 519 39.05 5.22 44.70
N LYS A 520 40.34 4.87 44.72
CA LYS A 520 40.96 4.23 45.88
C LYS A 520 41.05 5.20 47.04
N GLU A 521 41.42 6.45 46.76
CA GLU A 521 41.48 7.52 47.76
C GLU A 521 40.10 7.83 48.34
N PHE A 522 39.07 7.97 47.49
CA PHE A 522 37.69 8.22 47.91
C PHE A 522 37.14 7.07 48.77
N MET A 523 37.28 5.82 48.31
CA MET A 523 36.71 4.66 49.02
C MET A 523 37.39 4.42 50.38
N ASN A 524 38.70 4.64 50.49
CA ASN A 524 39.40 4.59 51.78
C ASN A 524 38.85 5.64 52.75
N PHE A 525 38.61 6.86 52.28
CA PHE A 525 37.99 7.91 53.08
C PHE A 525 36.59 7.50 53.58
N VAL A 526 35.76 6.92 52.71
CA VAL A 526 34.42 6.44 53.09
C VAL A 526 34.53 5.35 54.16
N MET A 527 35.49 4.44 54.07
CA MET A 527 35.69 3.40 55.10
C MET A 527 36.14 3.98 56.45
N ASP A 528 37.12 4.89 56.44
CA ASP A 528 37.79 5.41 57.64
C ASP A 528 37.01 6.53 58.36
N THR A 529 35.91 7.03 57.78
CA THR A 529 35.16 8.19 58.30
C THR A 529 33.77 7.80 58.75
N ASP A 530 33.36 8.24 59.94
CA ASP A 530 31.96 8.14 60.40
C ASP A 530 31.16 9.36 59.93
N PHE A 531 29.92 9.10 59.51
CA PHE A 531 29.03 10.12 58.93
C PHE A 531 27.81 10.31 59.83
N ASP A 532 27.62 11.53 60.34
CA ASP A 532 26.52 11.85 61.24
C ASP A 532 25.16 11.60 60.58
N GLY A 533 24.36 10.70 61.16
CA GLY A 533 23.03 10.37 60.66
C GLY A 533 22.99 9.42 59.45
N VAL A 534 24.06 8.64 59.22
CA VAL A 534 24.08 7.50 58.30
C VAL A 534 24.53 6.28 59.10
N ASP A 535 23.73 5.23 59.17
CA ASP A 535 24.10 4.02 59.91
C ASP A 535 25.10 3.13 59.15
N ALA A 536 25.57 2.05 59.78
CA ALA A 536 26.59 1.17 59.19
C ALA A 536 26.09 0.40 57.95
N GLU A 537 24.80 0.09 57.90
CA GLU A 537 24.17 -0.63 56.78
C GLU A 537 23.93 0.33 55.61
N GLU A 538 23.36 1.51 55.87
CA GLU A 538 23.21 2.61 54.92
C GLU A 538 24.55 3.07 54.34
N LYS A 539 25.60 3.15 55.18
CA LYS A 539 26.97 3.47 54.76
C LYS A 539 27.54 2.40 53.83
N ALA A 540 27.37 1.12 54.16
CA ALA A 540 27.88 0.01 53.35
C ALA A 540 27.18 -0.06 51.97
N ASP A 541 25.86 0.12 51.95
CA ASP A 541 25.05 0.10 50.73
C ASP A 541 25.33 1.32 49.82
N ALA A 542 25.41 2.53 50.38
CA ALA A 542 25.77 3.73 49.64
C ALA A 542 27.22 3.66 49.13
N ALA A 543 28.15 3.13 49.92
CA ALA A 543 29.54 2.90 49.50
C ALA A 543 29.63 1.90 48.34
N ALA A 544 28.82 0.85 48.34
CA ALA A 544 28.75 -0.12 47.24
C ALA A 544 28.25 0.55 45.95
N CYS A 545 27.19 1.36 46.02
CA CYS A 545 26.66 2.11 44.87
C CYS A 545 27.66 3.15 44.33
N LEU A 546 28.37 3.86 45.22
CA LEU A 546 29.41 4.82 44.84
C LEU A 546 30.63 4.11 44.20
N ALA A 547 31.04 2.96 44.74
CA ALA A 547 32.11 2.15 44.15
C ALA A 547 31.74 1.67 42.74
N GLU A 548 30.48 1.25 42.56
CA GLU A 548 29.93 0.86 41.26
C GLU A 548 29.91 2.04 40.27
N TYR A 549 29.61 3.26 40.73
CA TYR A 549 29.76 4.45 39.89
C TYR A 549 31.21 4.69 39.44
N PHE A 550 32.21 4.48 40.32
CA PHE A 550 33.62 4.61 39.92
C PHE A 550 34.03 3.56 38.90
N ASP A 551 33.44 2.36 38.94
CA ASP A 551 33.72 1.26 38.02
C ASP A 551 33.01 1.38 36.68
N ALA A 552 31.76 1.84 36.66
CA ALA A 552 30.92 1.87 35.47
C ALA A 552 30.76 3.27 34.85
N ARG A 553 31.05 4.34 35.60
CA ARG A 553 30.89 5.74 35.17
C ARG A 553 29.56 5.98 34.43
N PHE A 554 28.48 5.36 34.89
CA PHE A 554 27.18 5.34 34.23
C PHE A 554 26.60 6.77 34.05
N PRO A 555 25.63 6.98 33.14
CA PRO A 555 25.01 8.27 32.93
C PRO A 555 24.15 8.72 34.13
N ALA A 556 24.73 9.50 35.04
CA ALA A 556 24.00 10.09 36.14
C ALA A 556 23.20 11.34 35.70
N GLU A 557 22.23 11.75 36.50
CA GLU A 557 21.47 13.02 36.35
C GLU A 557 20.52 13.10 35.14
N MET A 558 20.32 11.99 34.42
CA MET A 558 19.38 11.92 33.28
C MET A 558 17.96 12.33 33.68
N THR A 559 17.51 11.87 34.85
CA THR A 559 16.22 12.22 35.44
C THR A 559 16.09 13.72 35.67
N LYS A 560 17.10 14.38 36.26
CA LYS A 560 17.10 15.83 36.52
C LYS A 560 16.97 16.62 35.23
N MET A 561 17.77 16.28 34.22
CA MET A 561 17.74 16.95 32.91
C MET A 561 16.37 16.79 32.24
N LEU A 562 15.83 15.58 32.20
CA LEU A 562 14.53 15.29 31.58
C LEU A 562 13.36 15.93 32.35
N HIS A 563 13.39 15.98 33.68
CA HIS A 563 12.37 16.68 34.48
C HIS A 563 12.38 18.18 34.24
N TYR A 564 13.57 18.79 34.14
CA TYR A 564 13.67 20.22 33.83
C TYR A 564 13.07 20.52 32.45
N ILE A 565 13.45 19.73 31.44
CA ILE A 565 12.91 19.87 30.09
C ILE A 565 11.39 19.69 30.09
N ARG A 566 10.87 18.68 30.81
CA ARG A 566 9.42 18.49 30.98
C ARG A 566 8.76 19.72 31.61
N GLY A 567 9.40 20.35 32.59
CA GLY A 567 8.89 21.56 33.26
C GLY A 567 8.90 22.83 32.39
N MET A 568 9.65 22.84 31.28
CA MET A 568 9.55 23.91 30.27
C MET A 568 8.24 23.87 29.49
N PHE A 569 7.53 22.74 29.54
CA PHE A 569 6.26 22.49 28.86
C PHE A 569 5.11 22.50 29.88
N ASP A 570 3.96 23.09 29.51
CA ASP A 570 2.76 23.17 30.35
C ASP A 570 2.18 21.78 30.70
N ILE A 571 1.35 21.70 31.76
CA ILE A 571 0.89 20.42 32.36
C ILE A 571 0.10 19.54 31.35
N ASP A 572 -0.53 20.14 30.34
CA ASP A 572 -1.36 19.48 29.32
C ASP A 572 -0.60 19.03 28.06
N ILE A 573 0.73 19.12 28.04
CA ILE A 573 1.51 18.86 26.82
C ILE A 573 1.77 17.36 26.58
N SER A 574 1.50 16.91 25.36
CA SER A 574 1.73 15.52 24.95
C SER A 574 3.23 15.16 24.94
N LYS A 575 3.58 13.94 25.39
CA LYS A 575 4.96 13.38 25.34
C LYS A 575 5.64 13.54 23.97
N LYS A 576 4.86 13.58 22.89
CA LYS A 576 5.37 13.80 21.52
C LYS A 576 6.10 15.14 21.36
N GLN A 577 5.70 16.19 22.07
CA GLN A 577 6.37 17.50 21.99
C GLN A 577 7.74 17.50 22.66
N ILE A 578 7.92 16.74 23.75
CA ILE A 578 9.24 16.59 24.40
C ILE A 578 10.22 15.89 23.46
N TRP A 579 9.79 14.80 22.81
CA TRP A 579 10.62 14.07 21.84
C TRP A 579 10.93 14.90 20.60
N LYS A 580 9.97 15.72 20.15
CA LYS A 580 10.18 16.71 19.09
C LYS A 580 11.27 17.69 19.54
N PHE A 581 11.08 18.39 20.66
CA PHE A 581 12.04 19.35 21.20
C PHE A 581 13.48 18.81 21.32
N LEU A 582 13.65 17.63 21.92
CA LEU A 582 14.97 16.99 22.07
C LEU A 582 15.63 16.67 20.73
N TYR A 583 14.82 16.39 19.73
CA TYR A 583 15.28 16.18 18.37
C TYR A 583 15.67 17.51 17.67
N GLU A 584 14.92 18.61 17.86
CA GLU A 584 15.17 19.88 17.14
C GLU A 584 16.27 20.76 17.76
N ILE A 585 16.42 20.73 19.09
CA ILE A 585 17.32 21.64 19.82
C ILE A 585 18.78 21.48 19.38
N SER A 586 19.51 22.59 19.19
CA SER A 586 20.95 22.52 18.88
C SER A 586 21.76 22.08 20.11
N ASP A 587 22.98 21.59 19.89
CA ASP A 587 23.84 21.19 21.02
C ASP A 587 24.23 22.39 21.88
N ASP A 588 24.40 23.57 21.28
CA ASP A 588 24.76 24.79 21.99
C ASP A 588 23.59 25.32 22.81
N ASP A 589 22.38 25.36 22.24
CA ASP A 589 21.17 25.72 22.99
C ASP A 589 20.92 24.73 24.14
N PHE A 590 21.16 23.44 23.91
CA PHE A 590 21.03 22.43 24.96
C PHE A 590 22.04 22.65 26.11
N ARG A 591 23.29 23.01 25.80
CA ARG A 591 24.30 23.39 26.81
C ARG A 591 23.90 24.65 27.55
N ASP A 592 23.39 25.64 26.85
CA ASP A 592 22.98 26.93 27.44
C ASP A 592 21.83 26.77 28.43
N ILE A 593 20.89 25.85 28.17
CA ILE A 593 19.83 25.50 29.11
C ILE A 593 20.41 25.13 30.49
N PHE A 594 21.39 24.23 30.54
CA PHE A 594 21.94 23.74 31.82
C PHE A 594 23.07 24.61 32.38
N THR A 595 23.62 25.53 31.58
CA THR A 595 24.63 26.51 32.03
C THR A 595 23.99 27.77 32.63
N SER A 596 22.82 28.19 32.11
CA SER A 596 22.12 29.41 32.54
C SER A 596 21.29 29.22 33.81
N VAL A 597 20.96 27.97 34.17
CA VAL A 597 20.11 27.64 35.30
C VAL A 597 20.94 27.46 36.58
N ARG A 598 21.19 28.57 37.28
CA ARG A 598 22.00 28.63 38.52
C ARG A 598 21.59 27.67 39.66
N PHE A 599 20.39 27.10 39.60
CA PHE A 599 19.79 26.28 40.67
C PHE A 599 19.71 24.78 40.34
N LEU A 600 20.04 24.35 39.11
CA LEU A 600 20.15 22.94 38.77
C LEU A 600 21.62 22.53 38.85
N ASP A 601 21.94 21.80 39.92
CA ASP A 601 23.21 21.13 40.16
C ASP A 601 23.32 19.93 39.20
N VAL A 602 23.84 20.16 37.97
CA VAL A 602 24.07 19.16 36.91
C VAL A 602 25.51 19.24 36.39
N SER A 603 26.21 18.11 36.36
CA SER A 603 27.60 18.01 35.89
C SER A 603 27.73 18.28 34.38
N ARG A 604 28.78 19.04 34.00
CA ARG A 604 29.14 19.25 32.58
C ARG A 604 29.45 17.94 31.85
N VAL A 605 30.02 16.95 32.55
CA VAL A 605 30.34 15.64 31.96
C VAL A 605 29.06 14.89 31.62
N ASN A 606 28.04 14.92 32.49
CA ASN A 606 26.76 14.24 32.23
C ASN A 606 25.93 14.94 31.15
N VAL A 607 26.03 16.28 31.01
CA VAL A 607 25.46 17.01 29.87
C VAL A 607 26.04 16.51 28.54
N GLU A 608 27.37 16.39 28.43
CA GLU A 608 28.01 15.88 27.20
C GLU A 608 27.71 14.39 26.94
N LYS A 609 27.57 13.58 27.99
CA LYS A 609 27.10 12.20 27.87
C LYS A 609 25.68 12.15 27.30
N PHE A 610 24.77 13.01 27.77
CA PHE A 610 23.42 13.07 27.25
C PHE A 610 23.36 13.62 25.81
N ILE A 611 24.16 14.63 25.47
CA ILE A 611 24.29 15.11 24.08
C ILE A 611 24.74 13.98 23.15
N THR A 612 25.71 13.15 23.58
CA THR A 612 26.15 11.98 22.81
C THR A 612 24.99 10.98 22.61
N PHE A 613 24.16 10.77 23.63
CA PHE A 613 22.95 9.95 23.54
C PHE A 613 21.91 10.56 22.58
N LEU A 614 21.69 11.88 22.64
CA LEU A 614 20.81 12.62 21.75
C LEU A 614 21.28 12.57 20.29
N HIS A 615 22.58 12.57 20.02
CA HIS A 615 23.11 12.38 18.66
C HIS A 615 22.70 11.05 18.08
N VAL A 616 22.85 9.95 18.84
CA VAL A 616 22.40 8.64 18.37
C VAL A 616 20.88 8.61 18.17
N TYR A 617 20.11 9.20 19.10
CA TYR A 617 18.66 9.33 18.92
C TYR A 617 18.30 10.07 17.62
N ARG A 618 18.88 11.26 17.39
CA ARG A 618 18.62 12.09 16.20
C ARG A 618 19.00 11.38 14.90
N MET A 619 20.16 10.73 14.88
CA MET A 619 20.62 9.99 13.71
C MET A 619 19.76 8.76 13.40
N ILE A 620 19.35 8.00 14.42
CA ILE A 620 18.47 6.85 14.26
C ILE A 620 17.06 7.32 13.87
N TYR A 621 16.58 8.44 14.42
CA TYR A 621 15.34 9.07 14.00
C TYR A 621 15.37 9.46 12.53
N ASP A 622 16.42 10.18 12.09
CA ASP A 622 16.63 10.60 10.69
C ASP A 622 16.80 9.45 9.72
N LYS A 623 17.35 8.32 10.19
CA LYS A 623 17.50 7.12 9.37
C LYS A 623 16.14 6.53 8.97
N TYR A 624 15.17 6.52 9.88
CA TYR A 624 13.89 5.84 9.68
C TYR A 624 12.69 6.76 9.48
N ASN A 625 12.83 8.07 9.68
CA ASN A 625 11.73 9.03 9.58
C ASN A 625 12.16 10.25 8.76
N PHE A 626 11.21 10.81 8.01
CA PHE A 626 11.37 12.13 7.44
C PHE A 626 11.09 13.20 8.51
N SER A 627 11.75 14.35 8.39
CA SER A 627 11.68 15.40 9.40
C SER A 627 11.77 16.77 8.74
N GLU A 628 10.93 17.68 9.25
CA GLU A 628 10.84 19.10 8.88
C GLU A 628 12.04 19.92 9.40
N VAL A 629 12.78 19.40 10.39
CA VAL A 629 13.90 20.11 10.99
C VAL A 629 15.09 20.09 10.03
N ARG A 630 15.58 21.28 9.69
CA ARG A 630 16.68 21.50 8.72
C ARG A 630 16.37 20.86 7.35
N ASP A 631 15.11 20.94 6.94
CA ASP A 631 14.58 20.41 5.70
C ASP A 631 15.42 20.82 4.46
N ILE A 632 15.73 22.10 4.29
CA ILE A 632 16.52 22.59 3.15
C ILE A 632 17.96 22.06 3.18
N GLU A 633 18.60 22.00 4.35
CA GLU A 633 19.98 21.48 4.50
C GLU A 633 20.07 19.99 4.18
N LYS A 634 19.04 19.21 4.53
CA LYS A 634 18.92 17.80 4.15
C LYS A 634 18.78 17.65 2.64
N LEU A 635 17.95 18.47 2.00
CA LEU A 635 17.80 18.45 0.54
C LEU A 635 19.12 18.81 -0.18
N GLU A 636 19.89 19.76 0.36
CA GLU A 636 21.25 20.05 -0.13
C GLU A 636 22.22 18.87 0.06
N THR A 637 22.08 18.14 1.17
CA THR A 637 22.87 16.93 1.43
C THR A 637 22.56 15.87 0.39
N TYR A 638 21.28 15.65 0.06
CA TYR A 638 20.87 14.72 -1.00
C TYR A 638 21.43 15.11 -2.38
N ALA A 639 21.48 16.41 -2.69
CA ALA A 639 22.12 16.88 -3.92
C ALA A 639 23.64 16.63 -3.91
N ARG A 640 24.33 16.90 -2.80
CA ARG A 640 25.77 16.60 -2.64
C ARG A 640 26.09 15.12 -2.76
N GLU A 641 25.17 14.26 -2.32
CA GLU A 641 25.26 12.81 -2.42
C GLU A 641 24.81 12.25 -3.79
N ASN A 642 24.48 13.13 -4.74
CA ASN A 642 24.03 12.81 -6.11
C ASN A 642 22.69 12.02 -6.19
N LEU A 643 21.81 12.16 -5.21
CA LEU A 643 20.47 11.53 -5.27
C LEU A 643 19.62 12.17 -6.38
N PHE A 644 19.74 13.49 -6.55
CA PHE A 644 19.08 14.24 -7.61
C PHE A 644 19.95 15.43 -8.06
N ASP A 645 19.66 15.95 -9.24
CA ASP A 645 20.33 17.13 -9.78
C ASP A 645 19.43 18.35 -9.60
N PRO A 646 19.72 19.25 -8.63
CA PRO A 646 18.88 20.40 -8.37
C PRO A 646 18.98 21.44 -9.50
N PRO A 647 17.87 22.04 -9.94
CA PRO A 647 17.91 23.17 -10.86
C PRO A 647 18.77 24.33 -10.33
N ALA A 648 19.43 25.05 -11.23
CA ALA A 648 20.28 26.18 -10.87
C ALA A 648 19.50 27.21 -10.02
N GLY A 649 20.02 27.53 -8.84
CA GLY A 649 19.42 28.50 -7.92
C GLY A 649 18.30 27.97 -7.02
N LEU A 650 17.95 26.66 -7.06
CA LEU A 650 16.89 26.08 -6.23
C LEU A 650 17.02 26.46 -4.74
N PHE A 651 18.17 26.17 -4.12
CA PHE A 651 18.37 26.42 -2.68
C PHE A 651 18.40 27.90 -2.31
N ALA A 652 18.84 28.77 -3.24
CA ALA A 652 18.79 30.21 -3.04
C ALA A 652 17.35 30.72 -3.01
N ARG A 653 16.48 30.20 -3.89
CA ARG A 653 15.05 30.52 -3.90
C ARG A 653 14.33 29.97 -2.67
N LEU A 654 14.62 28.73 -2.26
CA LEU A 654 14.03 28.12 -1.06
C LEU A 654 14.37 28.85 0.25
N ARG A 655 15.55 29.48 0.34
CA ARG A 655 15.96 30.34 1.46
C ARG A 655 15.53 31.80 1.29
N GLY A 656 14.96 32.15 0.15
CA GLY A 656 14.49 33.50 -0.15
C GLY A 656 13.29 33.89 0.71
N LEU A 657 12.95 35.17 0.67
CA LEU A 657 11.75 35.71 1.35
C LEU A 657 10.48 35.56 0.51
N ASP A 658 10.59 35.30 -0.80
CA ASP A 658 9.44 35.13 -1.69
C ASP A 658 8.97 33.67 -1.70
N ILE A 659 7.87 33.42 -0.99
CA ILE A 659 7.25 32.10 -0.87
C ILE A 659 6.74 31.59 -2.22
N PHE A 660 6.27 32.48 -3.11
CA PHE A 660 5.78 32.07 -4.43
C PHE A 660 6.94 31.57 -5.29
N GLU A 661 8.08 32.28 -5.34
CA GLU A 661 9.25 31.82 -6.08
C GLU A 661 9.81 30.50 -5.51
N ALA A 662 9.78 30.33 -4.18
CA ALA A 662 10.19 29.09 -3.54
C ALA A 662 9.29 27.91 -3.92
N LEU A 663 7.97 28.08 -3.86
CA LEU A 663 6.99 27.07 -4.26
C LEU A 663 7.06 26.76 -5.77
N ASP A 664 7.20 27.77 -6.62
CA ASP A 664 7.33 27.60 -8.07
C ASP A 664 8.56 26.73 -8.40
N ALA A 665 9.72 27.04 -7.81
CA ALA A 665 10.95 26.28 -8.02
C ALA A 665 10.86 24.85 -7.46
N LEU A 666 10.21 24.67 -6.32
CA LEU A 666 10.01 23.36 -5.70
C LEU A 666 9.08 22.47 -6.54
N LEU A 667 7.96 23.01 -7.01
CA LEU A 667 7.00 22.31 -7.86
C LEU A 667 7.59 21.95 -9.23
N GLU A 668 8.37 22.85 -9.85
CA GLU A 668 9.12 22.54 -11.08
C GLU A 668 10.11 21.39 -10.86
N THR A 669 10.78 21.38 -9.71
CA THR A 669 11.71 20.30 -9.34
C THR A 669 10.94 18.99 -9.19
N GLN A 670 9.84 18.97 -8.43
CA GLN A 670 9.04 17.76 -8.22
C GLN A 670 8.40 17.23 -9.49
N ASP A 671 7.94 18.10 -10.39
CA ASP A 671 7.38 17.68 -11.69
C ASP A 671 8.42 16.95 -12.53
N ARG A 672 9.67 17.46 -12.59
CA ARG A 672 10.80 16.76 -13.23
C ARG A 672 11.12 15.43 -12.55
N LEU A 673 11.22 15.40 -11.21
CA LEU A 673 11.49 14.16 -10.49
C LEU A 673 10.41 13.10 -10.77
N LYS A 674 9.14 13.52 -10.85
CA LYS A 674 8.01 12.66 -11.18
C LYS A 674 8.10 12.11 -12.61
N TRP A 675 8.19 12.98 -13.61
CA TRP A 675 8.04 12.56 -15.01
C TRP A 675 9.34 12.05 -15.63
N ASP A 676 10.48 12.68 -15.33
CA ASP A 676 11.76 12.34 -15.95
C ASP A 676 12.39 11.09 -15.32
N VAL A 677 12.04 10.77 -14.07
CA VAL A 677 12.63 9.66 -13.31
C VAL A 677 11.60 8.65 -12.81
N LEU A 678 10.71 9.03 -11.89
CA LEU A 678 9.80 8.09 -11.21
C LEU A 678 8.89 7.34 -12.19
N LEU A 679 8.16 8.10 -13.01
CA LEU A 679 7.25 7.58 -14.04
C LEU A 679 7.94 7.31 -15.38
N SER A 680 9.26 7.40 -15.44
CA SER A 680 10.00 7.05 -16.64
C SER A 680 9.94 5.53 -16.88
N GLY A 681 9.79 5.13 -18.14
CA GLY A 681 9.90 3.71 -18.54
C GLY A 681 11.33 3.17 -18.47
N LYS A 682 12.31 3.98 -18.03
CA LYS A 682 13.70 3.57 -17.90
C LYS A 682 13.89 2.80 -16.59
N VAL A 683 14.49 1.62 -16.68
CA VAL A 683 14.97 0.85 -15.52
C VAL A 683 16.41 1.26 -15.25
N TYR A 684 16.74 1.55 -14.00
CA TYR A 684 18.09 1.92 -13.57
C TYR A 684 18.69 0.76 -12.77
N GLU A 685 19.95 0.43 -13.08
CA GLU A 685 20.68 -0.61 -12.35
C GLU A 685 20.98 -0.15 -10.91
N PRO A 686 20.69 -0.96 -9.88
CA PRO A 686 21.03 -0.62 -8.51
C PRO A 686 22.53 -0.74 -8.27
N VAL A 687 23.06 0.17 -7.45
CA VAL A 687 24.41 0.07 -6.87
C VAL A 687 24.28 -0.56 -5.49
N ASP A 688 24.78 -1.79 -5.38
CA ASP A 688 24.70 -2.60 -4.16
C ASP A 688 26.11 -2.92 -3.66
N THR A 689 26.43 -2.45 -2.45
CA THR A 689 27.75 -2.60 -1.81
C THR A 689 27.67 -3.39 -0.51
N ILE A 690 26.63 -4.21 -0.35
CA ILE A 690 26.35 -4.94 0.89
C ILE A 690 27.32 -6.12 1.04
N GLU A 691 28.07 -6.13 2.14
CA GLU A 691 29.00 -7.20 2.53
C GLU A 691 28.53 -7.95 3.78
N PHE A 692 28.85 -9.25 3.86
CA PHE A 692 28.61 -10.08 5.03
C PHE A 692 29.91 -10.26 5.84
N LYS A 693 29.94 -9.80 7.08
CA LYS A 693 31.06 -10.04 7.98
C LYS A 693 30.70 -11.07 9.04
N ARG A 694 31.49 -12.16 9.07
CA ARG A 694 31.45 -13.14 10.16
C ARG A 694 32.29 -12.62 11.32
N HIS A 695 31.67 -12.13 12.39
CA HIS A 695 32.40 -11.94 13.65
C HIS A 695 32.65 -13.30 14.30
N ILE A 696 33.90 -13.77 14.26
CA ILE A 696 34.34 -15.10 14.72
C ILE A 696 34.22 -15.26 16.26
N ALA A 697 34.10 -14.15 17.02
CA ALA A 697 34.10 -14.22 18.49
C ALA A 697 32.74 -14.56 19.13
N PHE A 698 31.60 -14.39 18.45
CA PHE A 698 30.27 -14.62 19.06
C PHE A 698 29.17 -15.11 18.09
N GLY A 699 29.50 -15.51 16.86
CA GLY A 699 28.53 -16.17 15.97
C GLY A 699 27.40 -15.30 15.41
N ILE A 700 27.47 -13.97 15.56
CA ILE A 700 26.46 -13.04 15.02
C ILE A 700 26.91 -12.54 13.64
N PRO A 701 26.19 -12.85 12.55
CA PRO A 701 26.46 -12.27 11.24
C PRO A 701 26.05 -10.80 11.23
N SER A 702 26.96 -9.90 10.87
CA SER A 702 26.63 -8.49 10.62
C SER A 702 26.74 -8.18 9.13
N MET A 703 25.73 -7.49 8.60
CA MET A 703 25.74 -6.93 7.24
C MET A 703 26.00 -5.44 7.33
N TYR A 704 26.84 -4.93 6.43
CA TYR A 704 27.03 -3.50 6.25
C TYR A 704 27.22 -3.19 4.77
N GLY A 705 26.97 -1.95 4.39
CA GLY A 705 27.13 -1.47 3.03
C GLY A 705 26.05 -0.44 2.72
N SER A 706 25.85 -0.18 1.44
CA SER A 706 24.80 0.71 0.98
C SER A 706 24.06 0.15 -0.22
N TYR A 707 22.77 0.45 -0.30
CA TYR A 707 21.93 0.21 -1.47
C TYR A 707 21.48 1.56 -2.05
N LYS A 708 21.70 1.76 -3.35
CA LYS A 708 21.26 2.95 -4.09
C LYS A 708 20.62 2.54 -5.40
N GLU A 709 19.48 3.11 -5.71
CA GLU A 709 18.78 2.93 -6.98
C GLU A 709 18.09 4.26 -7.32
N LYS A 710 18.15 4.68 -8.59
CA LYS A 710 17.81 6.05 -8.98
C LYS A 710 16.35 6.42 -8.69
N LYS A 711 15.38 5.53 -8.95
CA LYS A 711 13.96 5.81 -8.68
C LYS A 711 13.67 5.80 -7.19
N PHE A 712 14.22 4.85 -6.44
CA PHE A 712 14.12 4.79 -4.98
C PHE A 712 14.69 6.05 -4.30
N ASP A 713 15.89 6.46 -4.71
CA ASP A 713 16.56 7.68 -4.22
C ASP A 713 15.76 8.93 -4.58
N THR A 714 15.20 8.98 -5.79
CA THR A 714 14.36 10.08 -6.23
C THR A 714 13.06 10.15 -5.43
N LEU A 715 12.47 9.01 -5.07
CA LEU A 715 11.26 8.97 -4.24
C LEU A 715 11.51 9.54 -2.85
N LYS A 716 12.68 9.23 -2.26
CA LYS A 716 13.12 9.84 -0.99
C LYS A 716 13.21 11.36 -1.09
N VAL A 717 13.83 11.88 -2.15
CA VAL A 717 13.90 13.32 -2.42
C VAL A 717 12.49 13.91 -2.60
N PHE A 718 11.62 13.21 -3.33
CA PHE A 718 10.25 13.64 -3.58
C PHE A 718 9.45 13.80 -2.28
N PHE A 719 9.53 12.84 -1.34
CA PHE A 719 8.90 12.95 -0.02
C PHE A 719 9.47 14.10 0.82
N HIS A 720 10.78 14.32 0.75
CA HIS A 720 11.39 15.44 1.46
C HIS A 720 10.95 16.80 0.90
N CYS A 721 10.80 16.90 -0.43
CA CYS A 721 10.19 18.07 -1.07
C CYS A 721 8.74 18.28 -0.64
N ASN A 722 7.95 17.23 -0.41
CA ASN A 722 6.57 17.35 0.08
C ASN A 722 6.54 18.06 1.45
N LEU A 723 7.43 17.70 2.38
CA LEU A 723 7.51 18.36 3.69
C LEU A 723 7.80 19.86 3.58
N ILE A 724 8.78 20.24 2.74
CA ILE A 724 9.12 21.65 2.51
C ILE A 724 7.92 22.38 1.89
N ARG A 725 7.26 21.75 0.92
CA ARG A 725 6.10 22.31 0.22
C ARG A 725 4.93 22.55 1.17
N GLU A 726 4.63 21.61 2.06
CA GLU A 726 3.57 21.72 3.06
C GLU A 726 3.77 22.96 3.95
N ARG A 727 4.96 23.10 4.55
CA ARG A 727 5.32 24.26 5.37
C ARG A 727 5.23 25.58 4.61
N LEU A 728 5.68 25.61 3.35
CA LEU A 728 5.62 26.81 2.51
C LEU A 728 4.17 27.20 2.20
N PHE A 729 3.27 26.26 1.96
CA PHE A 729 1.84 26.55 1.77
C PHE A 729 1.17 27.03 3.05
N GLU A 730 1.49 26.44 4.21
CA GLU A 730 1.01 26.94 5.50
C GLU A 730 1.44 28.41 5.68
N SER A 731 2.72 28.70 5.48
CA SER A 731 3.28 30.05 5.53
C SER A 731 2.61 30.99 4.51
N LEU A 732 2.35 30.52 3.29
CA LEU A 732 1.68 31.28 2.23
C LEU A 732 0.27 31.71 2.66
N VAL A 733 -0.51 30.79 3.22
CA VAL A 733 -1.89 31.03 3.66
C VAL A 733 -1.93 31.92 4.91
N GLU A 734 -0.97 31.80 5.82
CA GLU A 734 -0.88 32.64 7.01
C GLU A 734 -0.45 34.09 6.70
N THR A 735 0.44 34.28 5.73
CA THR A 735 1.03 35.59 5.41
C THR A 735 0.29 36.37 4.32
N SER A 736 -0.53 35.68 3.50
CA SER A 736 -1.24 36.32 2.40
C SER A 736 -2.27 37.33 2.90
N LYS A 737 -2.25 38.52 2.28
CA LYS A 737 -3.11 39.65 2.66
C LYS A 737 -4.53 39.52 2.14
N SER A 738 -4.75 38.67 1.13
CA SER A 738 -6.05 38.45 0.52
C SER A 738 -7.03 37.65 1.38
N PHE A 739 -6.54 37.00 2.45
CA PHE A 739 -7.34 36.12 3.31
C PHE A 739 -7.78 36.76 4.65
N PRO A 740 -7.01 37.65 5.31
CA PRO A 740 -7.51 38.54 6.37
C PRO A 740 -8.23 39.80 5.84
N TYR A 741 -8.88 40.57 6.72
CA TYR A 741 -9.85 41.67 6.47
C TYR A 741 -9.37 42.92 5.67
N GLU A 742 -8.47 42.79 4.69
CA GLU A 742 -7.97 43.87 3.80
C GLU A 742 -8.56 43.82 2.38
N GLN A 743 -8.15 44.74 1.49
CA GLN A 743 -8.57 44.77 0.08
C GLN A 743 -8.15 43.50 -0.66
N VAL A 744 -9.09 42.85 -1.36
CA VAL A 744 -8.85 41.61 -2.10
C VAL A 744 -7.89 41.83 -3.27
N ASP A 745 -6.79 41.09 -3.31
CA ASP A 745 -5.89 40.98 -4.45
C ASP A 745 -6.28 39.75 -5.29
N TYR A 746 -6.92 39.99 -6.43
CA TYR A 746 -7.42 38.93 -7.29
C TYR A 746 -6.30 38.17 -8.03
N ASP A 747 -5.19 38.85 -8.36
CA ASP A 747 -4.04 38.24 -9.02
C ASP A 747 -3.29 37.30 -8.06
N GLU A 748 -3.18 37.69 -6.78
CA GLU A 748 -2.68 36.82 -5.71
C GLU A 748 -3.56 35.58 -5.56
N ILE A 749 -4.89 35.72 -5.49
CA ILE A 749 -5.83 34.58 -5.42
C ILE A 749 -5.63 33.63 -6.61
N LYS A 750 -5.55 34.16 -7.84
CA LYS A 750 -5.30 33.36 -9.04
C LYS A 750 -3.99 32.57 -8.92
N ARG A 751 -2.92 33.21 -8.44
CA ARG A 751 -1.61 32.59 -8.28
C ARG A 751 -1.62 31.50 -7.21
N VAL A 752 -2.26 31.74 -6.05
CA VAL A 752 -2.40 30.75 -4.97
C VAL A 752 -3.20 29.53 -5.45
N LEU A 753 -4.36 29.72 -6.09
CA LEU A 753 -5.16 28.62 -6.64
C LEU A 753 -4.39 27.82 -7.70
N GLY A 754 -3.60 28.50 -8.54
CA GLY A 754 -2.72 27.86 -9.52
C GLY A 754 -1.62 27.00 -8.89
N LEU A 755 -1.02 27.46 -7.78
CA LEU A 755 -0.02 26.69 -7.03
C LEU A 755 -0.63 25.43 -6.40
N PHE A 756 -1.80 25.53 -5.75
CA PHE A 756 -2.50 24.36 -5.22
C PHE A 756 -2.85 23.35 -6.32
N PHE A 757 -3.31 23.83 -7.47
CA PHE A 757 -3.61 22.95 -8.59
C PHE A 757 -2.36 22.20 -9.09
N ARG A 758 -1.24 22.90 -9.29
CA ARG A 758 0.03 22.29 -9.68
C ARG A 758 0.52 21.26 -8.66
N THR A 759 0.34 21.52 -7.36
CA THR A 759 0.59 20.54 -6.30
C THR A 759 -0.22 19.27 -6.50
N PHE A 760 -1.53 19.37 -6.73
CA PHE A 760 -2.39 18.20 -6.96
C PHE A 760 -2.03 17.45 -8.25
N GLU A 761 -1.54 18.13 -9.29
CA GLU A 761 -1.00 17.50 -10.48
C GLU A 761 0.29 16.71 -10.19
N VAL A 762 1.22 17.30 -9.43
CA VAL A 762 2.44 16.64 -8.97
C VAL A 762 2.10 15.42 -8.11
N ASP A 763 1.12 15.51 -7.23
CA ASP A 763 0.73 14.41 -6.35
C ASP A 763 -0.08 13.32 -7.07
N GLY A 764 -0.56 13.58 -8.28
CA GLY A 764 -1.43 12.66 -9.02
C GLY A 764 -2.87 12.62 -8.50
N LEU A 765 -3.31 13.68 -7.83
CA LEU A 765 -4.67 13.87 -7.31
C LEU A 765 -5.56 14.70 -8.24
N ALA A 766 -4.95 15.47 -9.15
CA ALA A 766 -5.70 16.28 -10.12
C ALA A 766 -6.33 15.39 -11.21
N ASN A 767 -7.61 15.63 -11.49
CA ASN A 767 -8.34 15.02 -12.60
C ASN A 767 -8.67 16.06 -13.68
N HIS A 768 -9.22 15.60 -14.80
CA HIS A 768 -9.59 16.48 -15.92
C HIS A 768 -10.60 17.56 -15.51
N GLU A 769 -11.53 17.23 -14.61
CA GLU A 769 -12.56 18.16 -14.14
C GLU A 769 -11.94 19.33 -13.37
N LEU A 770 -11.05 19.05 -12.40
CA LEU A 770 -10.32 20.06 -11.66
C LEU A 770 -9.52 20.98 -12.59
N ARG A 771 -8.84 20.41 -13.59
CA ARG A 771 -8.11 21.20 -14.60
C ARG A 771 -9.04 22.09 -15.41
N SER A 772 -10.20 21.57 -15.79
CA SER A 772 -11.20 22.32 -16.56
C SER A 772 -11.73 23.50 -15.77
N VAL A 773 -12.02 23.31 -14.49
CA VAL A 773 -12.49 24.38 -13.59
C VAL A 773 -11.40 25.41 -13.34
N ILE A 774 -10.17 25.00 -13.04
CA ILE A 774 -9.03 25.92 -12.85
C ILE A 774 -8.77 26.76 -14.10
N SER A 775 -8.96 26.19 -15.29
CA SER A 775 -8.78 26.94 -16.55
C SER A 775 -9.71 28.17 -16.63
N LEU A 776 -10.87 28.17 -15.97
CA LEU A 776 -11.78 29.31 -15.96
C LEU A 776 -11.16 30.59 -15.37
N LEU A 777 -10.10 30.46 -14.56
CA LEU A 777 -9.32 31.61 -14.06
C LEU A 777 -8.62 32.40 -15.18
N GLU A 778 -8.50 31.83 -16.38
CA GLU A 778 -7.98 32.48 -17.60
C GLU A 778 -9.08 33.11 -18.46
N SER A 779 -10.35 33.06 -18.04
CA SER A 779 -11.45 33.65 -18.79
C SER A 779 -11.24 35.17 -18.99
N PRO A 780 -11.41 35.70 -20.20
CA PRO A 780 -11.32 37.13 -20.46
C PRO A 780 -12.37 37.93 -19.68
N ASN A 781 -11.97 39.05 -19.07
CA ASN A 781 -12.83 39.92 -18.25
C ASN A 781 -13.64 39.17 -17.18
N LEU A 782 -13.03 38.17 -16.53
CA LEU A 782 -13.67 37.37 -15.49
C LEU A 782 -14.17 38.27 -14.37
N LYS A 783 -15.45 38.19 -14.03
CA LYS A 783 -16.07 39.00 -12.97
C LYS A 783 -15.98 38.34 -11.59
N THR A 784 -16.16 39.12 -10.52
CA THR A 784 -16.16 38.63 -9.14
C THR A 784 -17.20 37.53 -8.91
N SER A 785 -18.40 37.62 -9.47
CA SER A 785 -19.43 36.57 -9.40
C SER A 785 -18.97 35.27 -10.07
N GLN A 786 -18.33 35.37 -11.23
CA GLN A 786 -17.79 34.24 -11.97
C GLN A 786 -16.61 33.59 -11.22
N LEU A 787 -15.73 34.39 -10.62
CA LEU A 787 -14.65 33.88 -9.76
C LEU A 787 -15.22 33.12 -8.54
N ARG A 788 -16.29 33.61 -7.93
CA ARG A 788 -17.01 32.89 -6.86
C ARG A 788 -17.56 31.56 -7.37
N ASP A 789 -18.11 31.51 -8.58
CA ASP A 789 -18.58 30.25 -9.18
C ASP A 789 -17.45 29.25 -9.38
N VAL A 790 -16.26 29.71 -9.82
CA VAL A 790 -15.06 28.88 -9.91
C VAL A 790 -14.73 28.31 -8.53
N VAL A 791 -14.65 29.14 -7.49
CA VAL A 791 -14.37 28.69 -6.11
C VAL A 791 -15.43 27.69 -5.60
N ASN A 792 -16.71 27.95 -5.83
CA ASN A 792 -17.80 27.03 -5.46
C ASN A 792 -17.68 25.68 -6.18
N THR A 793 -17.30 25.70 -7.45
CA THR A 793 -17.11 24.48 -8.22
C THR A 793 -15.88 23.72 -7.74
N LEU A 794 -14.79 24.43 -7.43
CA LEU A 794 -13.60 23.83 -6.82
C LEU A 794 -13.93 23.16 -5.47
N LEU A 795 -14.79 23.74 -4.63
CA LEU A 795 -15.25 23.12 -3.39
C LEU A 795 -15.98 21.79 -3.65
N SER A 796 -16.88 21.77 -4.63
CA SER A 796 -17.61 20.56 -5.01
C SER A 796 -16.65 19.49 -5.58
N THR A 797 -15.81 19.86 -6.55
CA THR A 797 -14.84 18.95 -7.18
C THR A 797 -13.82 18.42 -6.16
N HIS A 798 -13.39 19.26 -5.21
CA HIS A 798 -12.51 18.85 -4.11
C HIS A 798 -13.20 17.82 -3.20
N GLY A 799 -14.46 18.06 -2.81
CA GLY A 799 -15.26 17.10 -2.04
C GLY A 799 -15.39 15.75 -2.75
N GLU A 800 -15.65 15.75 -4.06
CA GLU A 800 -15.71 14.51 -4.85
C GLU A 800 -14.38 13.76 -4.91
N ILE A 801 -13.25 14.47 -4.98
CA ILE A 801 -11.91 13.84 -4.92
C ILE A 801 -11.72 13.17 -3.56
N ALA A 802 -12.05 13.84 -2.47
CA ALA A 802 -11.98 13.28 -1.13
C ALA A 802 -12.92 12.08 -0.94
N ASP A 803 -14.13 12.12 -1.51
CA ASP A 803 -15.08 11.01 -1.44
C ASP A 803 -14.59 9.78 -2.21
N ARG A 804 -14.10 9.94 -3.45
CA ARG A 804 -13.51 8.84 -4.24
C ARG A 804 -12.29 8.23 -3.54
N PHE A 805 -11.49 9.08 -2.90
CA PHE A 805 -10.38 8.64 -2.07
C PHE A 805 -10.87 7.78 -0.91
N ASN A 806 -11.87 8.25 -0.16
CA ASN A 806 -12.46 7.52 0.96
C ASN A 806 -13.11 6.21 0.54
N GLU A 807 -13.83 6.18 -0.59
CA GLU A 807 -14.48 4.97 -1.11
C GLU A 807 -13.47 3.83 -1.34
N THR A 808 -12.26 4.17 -1.80
CA THR A 808 -11.19 3.19 -2.04
C THR A 808 -10.77 2.47 -0.76
N TYR A 809 -10.76 3.18 0.38
CA TYR A 809 -10.37 2.63 1.68
C TYR A 809 -11.54 2.08 2.49
N LYS A 810 -12.73 2.69 2.43
CA LYS A 810 -13.86 2.41 3.32
C LYS A 810 -14.25 0.93 3.36
N TYR A 811 -14.44 0.33 2.19
CA TYR A 811 -14.77 -1.10 2.08
C TYR A 811 -13.68 -1.97 2.70
N VAL A 812 -12.43 -1.69 2.35
CA VAL A 812 -11.25 -2.46 2.76
C VAL A 812 -10.99 -2.33 4.26
N CYS A 813 -11.07 -1.12 4.82
CA CYS A 813 -10.97 -0.86 6.25
C CYS A 813 -12.02 -1.62 7.05
N THR A 814 -13.27 -1.64 6.56
CA THR A 814 -14.37 -2.33 7.25
C THR A 814 -14.06 -3.82 7.38
N ILE A 815 -13.63 -4.46 6.29
CA ILE A 815 -13.27 -5.89 6.28
C ILE A 815 -12.06 -6.17 7.17
N ILE A 816 -11.01 -5.36 7.07
CA ILE A 816 -9.80 -5.55 7.86
C ILE A 816 -10.10 -5.41 9.35
N ILE A 817 -10.85 -4.40 9.77
CA ILE A 817 -11.23 -4.21 11.19
C ILE A 817 -12.04 -5.40 11.71
N GLN A 818 -12.99 -5.91 10.91
CA GLN A 818 -13.77 -7.11 11.25
C GLN A 818 -12.88 -8.35 11.42
N ASN A 819 -11.88 -8.51 10.57
CA ASN A 819 -10.95 -9.64 10.60
C ASN A 819 -9.90 -9.53 11.72
N LEU A 820 -9.45 -8.31 12.04
CA LEU A 820 -8.38 -8.06 13.00
C LEU A 820 -8.82 -8.28 14.45
N GLY A 821 -10.06 -7.85 14.76
CA GLY A 821 -10.48 -7.59 16.13
C GLY A 821 -9.94 -6.26 16.63
N ALA A 822 -10.74 -5.53 17.41
CA ALA A 822 -10.40 -4.17 17.82
C ALA A 822 -9.25 -4.12 18.86
N ASP A 823 -8.94 -5.22 19.52
CA ASP A 823 -7.83 -5.40 20.46
C ASP A 823 -6.44 -5.31 19.82
N ARG A 824 -6.35 -5.53 18.50
CA ARG A 824 -5.07 -5.54 17.76
C ARG A 824 -4.83 -4.27 16.94
N ILE A 825 -5.78 -3.34 16.94
CA ILE A 825 -5.68 -2.06 16.25
C ILE A 825 -4.77 -1.14 17.09
N ARG A 826 -3.86 -0.42 16.43
CA ARG A 826 -3.06 0.62 17.09
C ARG A 826 -3.97 1.60 17.86
N GLU A 827 -3.58 1.89 19.10
CA GLU A 827 -4.34 2.72 20.06
C GLU A 827 -4.79 4.07 19.49
N ASN A 828 -3.99 4.69 18.62
CA ASN A 828 -4.32 5.98 17.98
C ASN A 828 -5.65 5.96 17.20
N TYR A 829 -6.09 4.80 16.70
CA TYR A 829 -7.32 4.67 15.93
C TYR A 829 -8.52 4.25 16.80
N LEU A 830 -8.29 3.85 18.06
CA LEU A 830 -9.33 3.39 18.96
C LEU A 830 -10.00 4.57 19.70
N PRO A 831 -11.34 4.58 19.81
CA PRO A 831 -12.04 5.53 20.69
C PRO A 831 -11.65 5.34 22.17
N HIS A 832 -11.61 6.45 22.92
CA HIS A 832 -11.29 6.42 24.35
C HIS A 832 -12.32 5.65 25.21
N VAL A 833 -13.54 5.44 24.70
CA VAL A 833 -14.64 4.74 25.40
C VAL A 833 -15.01 3.47 24.64
N SER A 834 -15.07 2.34 25.36
CA SER A 834 -15.50 1.01 24.89
C SER A 834 -16.99 0.78 25.23
N PRO A 835 -17.79 0.04 24.43
CA PRO A 835 -17.42 -0.75 23.26
C PRO A 835 -17.20 0.09 22.01
N TRP A 836 -16.21 -0.30 21.21
CA TRP A 836 -15.84 0.42 20.01
C TRP A 836 -16.74 0.05 18.83
N ASN A 837 -17.27 1.06 18.14
CA ASN A 837 -18.01 0.87 16.90
C ASN A 837 -17.05 0.87 15.70
N ILE A 838 -17.14 -0.15 14.84
CA ILE A 838 -16.32 -0.28 13.62
C ILE A 838 -16.45 0.96 12.73
N GLU A 839 -17.66 1.51 12.56
CA GLU A 839 -17.87 2.71 11.75
C GLU A 839 -17.10 3.91 12.29
N VAL A 840 -16.97 4.03 13.62
CA VAL A 840 -16.20 5.10 14.26
C VAL A 840 -14.70 4.92 14.06
N ILE A 841 -14.21 3.67 14.11
CA ILE A 841 -12.79 3.38 13.83
C ILE A 841 -12.48 3.65 12.35
N VAL A 842 -13.37 3.24 11.44
CA VAL A 842 -13.26 3.55 10.01
C VAL A 842 -13.25 5.06 9.79
N ASP A 843 -14.17 5.82 10.39
CA ASP A 843 -14.22 7.28 10.27
C ASP A 843 -12.93 7.92 10.79
N ARG A 844 -12.41 7.48 11.95
CA ARG A 844 -11.11 7.95 12.47
C ARG A 844 -9.95 7.63 11.54
N PHE A 845 -9.92 6.44 10.95
CA PHE A 845 -8.90 6.06 9.98
C PHE A 845 -8.99 6.91 8.71
N LEU A 846 -10.18 7.05 8.13
CA LEU A 846 -10.40 7.86 6.93
C LEU A 846 -10.03 9.32 7.17
N ARG A 847 -10.40 9.88 8.32
CA ARG A 847 -9.94 11.21 8.74
C ARG A 847 -8.42 11.29 8.82
N ASP A 848 -7.74 10.32 9.44
CA ASP A 848 -6.27 10.28 9.46
C ASP A 848 -5.67 10.22 8.05
N GLN A 849 -6.28 9.48 7.11
CA GLN A 849 -5.83 9.46 5.72
C GLN A 849 -6.01 10.81 5.01
N ILE A 850 -7.13 11.50 5.23
CA ILE A 850 -7.37 12.85 4.70
C ILE A 850 -6.39 13.85 5.35
N MET A 851 -6.19 13.74 6.67
CA MET A 851 -5.26 14.59 7.43
C MET A 851 -3.80 14.41 7.02
N GLN A 852 -3.43 13.25 6.45
CA GLN A 852 -2.10 13.01 5.88
C GLN A 852 -1.89 13.66 4.50
N SER A 853 -2.93 14.22 3.90
CA SER A 853 -2.81 15.17 2.79
C SER A 853 -3.10 16.57 3.32
N SER A 854 -2.23 17.09 4.19
CA SER A 854 -2.35 18.40 4.86
C SER A 854 -2.78 19.53 3.91
N LEU A 855 -2.30 19.49 2.66
CA LEU A 855 -2.64 20.45 1.61
C LEU A 855 -4.10 20.36 1.12
N LEU A 856 -4.75 19.19 1.15
CA LEU A 856 -6.18 19.07 0.84
C LEU A 856 -7.02 19.83 1.87
N GLN A 857 -6.73 19.62 3.16
CA GLN A 857 -7.45 20.32 4.24
C GLN A 857 -7.17 21.83 4.22
N LEU A 858 -5.93 22.23 3.97
CA LEU A 858 -5.55 23.63 3.85
C LEU A 858 -6.27 24.30 2.66
N PHE A 859 -6.40 23.60 1.54
CA PHE A 859 -7.11 24.08 0.35
C PHE A 859 -8.61 24.21 0.59
N ASP A 860 -9.25 23.25 1.25
CA ASP A 860 -10.68 23.31 1.60
C ASP A 860 -10.98 24.55 2.47
N ASN A 861 -10.20 24.73 3.53
CA ASN A 861 -10.30 25.89 4.43
C ASN A 861 -10.04 27.22 3.70
N LEU A 862 -9.15 27.22 2.71
CA LEU A 862 -8.90 28.38 1.87
C LEU A 862 -10.12 28.70 0.99
N LEU A 863 -10.67 27.71 0.29
CA LEU A 863 -11.80 27.90 -0.62
C LEU A 863 -13.07 28.37 0.11
N ILE A 864 -13.34 27.85 1.32
CA ILE A 864 -14.47 28.30 2.15
C ILE A 864 -14.33 29.79 2.49
N ARG A 865 -13.14 30.22 2.96
CA ARG A 865 -12.85 31.62 3.27
C ARG A 865 -12.95 32.51 2.03
N LEU A 866 -12.44 32.05 0.89
CA LEU A 866 -12.52 32.76 -0.39
C LEU A 866 -13.97 32.95 -0.85
N ARG A 867 -14.82 31.92 -0.77
CA ARG A 867 -16.24 32.02 -1.15
C ARG A 867 -16.96 33.10 -0.34
N GLU A 868 -16.77 33.12 0.97
CA GLU A 868 -17.38 34.10 1.87
C GLU A 868 -16.87 35.51 1.55
N ARG A 869 -15.56 35.65 1.31
CA ARG A 869 -14.94 36.93 0.96
C ARG A 869 -15.46 37.48 -0.37
N LEU A 870 -15.50 36.66 -1.40
CA LEU A 870 -16.00 37.06 -2.73
C LEU A 870 -17.48 37.42 -2.69
N SER A 871 -18.29 36.70 -1.88
CA SER A 871 -19.70 37.04 -1.69
C SER A 871 -19.86 38.42 -1.06
N HIS A 872 -19.08 38.72 -0.01
CA HIS A 872 -19.07 40.04 0.62
C HIS A 872 -18.59 41.15 -0.34
N GLU A 873 -17.57 40.89 -1.16
CA GLU A 873 -17.10 41.86 -2.17
C GLU A 873 -18.16 42.18 -3.22
N ILE A 874 -18.95 41.18 -3.65
CA ILE A 874 -20.09 41.38 -4.56
C ILE A 874 -21.14 42.26 -3.90
N ASP A 875 -21.46 42.04 -2.61
CA ASP A 875 -22.45 42.84 -1.90
C ASP A 875 -22.02 44.30 -1.71
N VAL A 876 -20.73 44.54 -1.43
CA VAL A 876 -20.20 45.88 -1.14
C VAL A 876 -19.84 46.67 -2.40
N LYS A 877 -19.15 46.03 -3.35
CA LYS A 877 -18.63 46.71 -4.56
C LYS A 877 -19.46 46.41 -5.80
N GLY A 878 -20.37 45.44 -5.77
CA GLY A 878 -21.09 44.97 -6.94
C GLY A 878 -20.22 44.05 -7.80
N ASP A 879 -20.86 43.43 -8.80
CA ASP A 879 -20.17 42.51 -9.70
C ASP A 879 -19.39 43.26 -10.80
N ARG A 880 -18.06 43.14 -10.78
CA ARG A 880 -17.14 43.86 -11.68
C ARG A 880 -16.10 42.89 -12.26
N PRO A 881 -15.54 43.17 -13.45
CA PRO A 881 -14.36 42.45 -13.93
C PRO A 881 -13.22 42.56 -12.91
N CYS A 882 -12.70 41.41 -12.46
CA CYS A 882 -11.65 41.31 -11.45
C CYS A 882 -10.35 40.70 -11.98
N LEU A 883 -10.41 39.88 -13.04
CA LEU A 883 -9.25 39.23 -13.66
C LEU A 883 -9.26 39.34 -15.19
N ASN A 884 -8.07 39.28 -15.78
CA ASN A 884 -7.82 39.21 -17.23
C ASN A 884 -8.54 40.32 -18.04
N LEU A 885 -8.39 41.58 -17.62
CA LEU A 885 -8.98 42.73 -18.30
C LEU A 885 -8.53 42.82 -19.77
N CYS A 886 -9.48 42.84 -20.70
CA CYS A 886 -9.19 42.90 -22.13
C CYS A 886 -10.26 43.65 -22.94
N ASP A 887 -9.87 44.21 -24.09
CA ASP A 887 -10.82 44.81 -25.04
C ASP A 887 -11.47 43.72 -25.90
N ALA A 888 -12.69 43.32 -25.53
CA ALA A 888 -13.46 42.28 -26.20
C ALA A 888 -13.66 42.52 -27.72
N ARG A 889 -13.57 43.78 -28.20
CA ARG A 889 -13.72 44.12 -29.63
C ARG A 889 -12.47 43.81 -30.46
N ARG A 890 -11.30 43.62 -29.82
CA ARG A 890 -10.01 43.38 -30.49
C ARG A 890 -9.59 41.90 -30.52
N VAL A 891 -10.23 41.04 -29.73
CA VAL A 891 -9.88 39.61 -29.63
C VAL A 891 -10.47 38.82 -30.81
N LYS A 892 -9.62 38.46 -31.79
CA LYS A 892 -9.93 37.52 -32.88
C LYS A 892 -9.75 36.08 -32.40
N GLY A 893 -10.69 35.58 -31.60
CA GLY A 893 -10.72 34.16 -31.20
C GLY A 893 -11.39 33.27 -32.26
N GLU A 894 -11.10 31.97 -32.22
CA GLU A 894 -11.85 30.97 -32.98
C GLU A 894 -13.29 30.85 -32.44
N LEU A 895 -14.27 30.84 -33.34
CA LEU A 895 -15.69 30.73 -33.01
C LEU A 895 -16.21 29.29 -33.10
N PHE A 896 -15.48 28.41 -33.79
CA PHE A 896 -15.89 27.06 -34.11
C PHE A 896 -14.80 26.08 -33.69
N TYR A 897 -15.14 25.10 -32.85
CA TYR A 897 -14.23 24.06 -32.39
C TYR A 897 -14.72 22.69 -32.85
N PRO A 898 -13.93 21.89 -33.58
CA PRO A 898 -14.39 20.59 -34.07
C PRO A 898 -14.54 19.57 -32.93
N ILE A 899 -15.58 18.73 -33.02
CA ILE A 899 -15.72 17.52 -32.20
C ILE A 899 -15.22 16.35 -33.05
N GLY A 900 -13.97 15.98 -32.83
CA GLY A 900 -13.27 14.94 -33.57
C GLY A 900 -11.86 14.71 -33.03
N LYS A 901 -11.08 13.91 -33.78
CA LYS A 901 -9.67 13.66 -33.44
C LYS A 901 -8.82 14.88 -33.78
N TYR A 902 -8.09 15.39 -32.80
CA TYR A 902 -7.14 16.47 -32.99
C TYR A 902 -5.78 15.90 -33.42
N PRO A 903 -5.03 16.57 -34.33
CA PRO A 903 -3.76 16.07 -34.83
C PRO A 903 -2.61 16.31 -33.83
N GLY A 904 -1.77 15.30 -33.65
CA GLY A 904 -0.56 15.37 -32.82
C GLY A 904 -0.76 14.85 -31.39
N PRO A 905 0.33 14.55 -30.67
CA PRO A 905 0.25 14.22 -29.25
C PRO A 905 -0.14 15.48 -28.48
N HIS A 906 -1.36 15.54 -27.97
CA HIS A 906 -1.72 16.54 -26.97
C HIS A 906 -0.99 16.23 -25.68
N GLY A 907 -0.29 17.23 -25.13
CA GLY A 907 0.43 17.06 -23.87
C GLY A 907 -0.53 16.62 -22.76
N ARG A 908 -0.07 15.78 -21.83
CA ARG A 908 -0.86 15.29 -20.67
C ARG A 908 -1.41 16.42 -19.78
N GLY A 909 -0.99 17.67 -20.02
CA GLY A 909 -1.38 18.93 -19.36
C GLY A 909 -2.39 19.80 -20.12
N GLU A 910 -2.56 19.62 -21.43
CA GLU A 910 -3.23 20.61 -22.27
C GLU A 910 -4.73 20.33 -22.43
N LEU A 911 -5.53 21.40 -22.42
CA LEU A 911 -6.94 21.32 -22.80
C LEU A 911 -7.06 21.38 -24.32
N PHE A 912 -7.80 20.44 -24.93
CA PHE A 912 -8.14 20.50 -26.35
C PHE A 912 -8.89 21.79 -26.72
N VAL A 913 -9.76 22.24 -25.81
CA VAL A 913 -10.48 23.51 -25.93
C VAL A 913 -10.71 24.11 -24.54
N PRO A 914 -10.60 25.44 -24.39
CA PRO A 914 -10.94 26.12 -23.14
C PRO A 914 -12.39 25.93 -22.70
N LEU A 915 -12.61 25.66 -21.41
CA LEU A 915 -13.94 25.40 -20.86
C LEU A 915 -14.89 26.61 -21.03
N TRP A 916 -14.39 27.83 -20.83
CA TRP A 916 -15.20 29.05 -20.95
C TRP A 916 -15.70 29.30 -22.37
N PHE A 917 -15.06 28.75 -23.42
CA PHE A 917 -15.51 28.85 -24.81
C PHE A 917 -16.46 27.71 -25.19
N ALA A 918 -16.14 26.48 -24.83
CA ALA A 918 -16.86 25.29 -25.32
C ALA A 918 -18.01 24.84 -24.39
N GLY A 919 -17.93 25.15 -23.09
CA GLY A 919 -18.80 24.58 -22.08
C GLY A 919 -18.52 23.10 -21.77
N GLY A 920 -18.99 22.63 -20.60
CA GLY A 920 -18.59 21.33 -20.05
C GLY A 920 -19.01 20.13 -20.92
N LYS A 921 -20.22 20.15 -21.47
CA LYS A 921 -20.71 19.06 -22.36
C LYS A 921 -19.85 18.90 -23.60
N ALA A 922 -19.47 20.01 -24.21
CA ALA A 922 -18.75 20.00 -25.48
C ALA A 922 -17.30 19.57 -25.29
N GLN A 923 -16.65 20.08 -24.23
CA GLN A 923 -15.32 19.65 -23.83
C GLN A 923 -15.29 18.14 -23.53
N GLY A 924 -16.29 17.62 -22.80
CA GLY A 924 -16.48 16.18 -22.56
C GLY A 924 -16.53 15.34 -23.84
N LEU A 925 -17.29 15.80 -24.86
CA LEU A 925 -17.35 15.13 -26.16
C LEU A 925 -16.03 15.15 -26.92
N ILE A 926 -15.28 16.26 -26.84
CA ILE A 926 -13.97 16.39 -27.48
C ILE A 926 -12.96 15.44 -26.85
N ILE A 927 -12.92 15.36 -25.51
CA ILE A 927 -12.06 14.41 -24.79
C ILE A 927 -12.41 12.99 -25.21
N ALA A 928 -13.70 12.62 -25.15
CA ALA A 928 -14.15 11.28 -25.52
C ALA A 928 -13.84 10.93 -26.98
N ALA A 929 -13.87 11.90 -27.90
CA ALA A 929 -13.50 11.68 -29.30
C ALA A 929 -12.01 11.39 -29.52
N ASN A 930 -11.16 11.77 -28.56
CA ASN A 930 -9.72 11.54 -28.57
C ASN A 930 -9.28 10.36 -27.68
N LEU A 931 -10.21 9.74 -26.95
CA LEU A 931 -9.96 8.47 -26.25
C LEU A 931 -10.01 7.29 -27.22
N GLU A 932 -9.09 6.34 -27.06
CA GLU A 932 -9.09 5.10 -27.84
C GLU A 932 -10.33 4.25 -27.57
N GLY A 933 -10.88 3.61 -28.61
CA GLY A 933 -12.06 2.74 -28.52
C GLY A 933 -13.41 3.47 -28.41
N MET A 934 -13.43 4.79 -28.22
CA MET A 934 -14.66 5.58 -28.14
C MET A 934 -15.13 6.07 -29.51
N ASN A 935 -16.40 5.79 -29.86
CA ASN A 935 -17.03 6.26 -31.10
C ASN A 935 -17.95 7.46 -30.82
N VAL A 936 -17.41 8.67 -30.91
CA VAL A 936 -18.17 9.91 -30.75
C VAL A 936 -18.61 10.44 -32.12
N PRO A 937 -19.91 10.73 -32.34
CA PRO A 937 -20.38 11.33 -33.59
C PRO A 937 -19.72 12.69 -33.84
N ARG A 938 -19.26 12.92 -35.08
CA ARG A 938 -18.63 14.19 -35.49
C ARG A 938 -19.58 15.37 -35.28
N GLY A 939 -19.01 16.51 -34.91
CA GLY A 939 -19.73 17.77 -34.72
C GLY A 939 -18.80 18.96 -34.66
N PHE A 940 -19.33 20.11 -34.26
CA PHE A 940 -18.55 21.25 -33.82
C PHE A 940 -19.26 22.01 -32.70
N VAL A 941 -18.51 22.84 -32.01
CA VAL A 941 -18.95 23.71 -30.93
C VAL A 941 -18.85 25.14 -31.40
N ILE A 942 -19.95 25.89 -31.27
CA ILE A 942 -19.99 27.33 -31.46
C ILE A 942 -19.71 27.98 -30.11
N SER A 943 -18.65 28.78 -30.05
CA SER A 943 -18.15 29.37 -28.81
C SER A 943 -19.20 30.22 -28.08
N SER A 944 -19.19 30.17 -26.74
CA SER A 944 -19.97 31.07 -25.87
C SER A 944 -19.64 32.55 -26.10
N ASP A 945 -18.48 32.85 -26.68
CA ASP A 945 -18.10 34.20 -27.08
C ASP A 945 -19.07 34.80 -28.10
N LEU A 946 -19.66 33.97 -28.97
CA LEU A 946 -20.67 34.45 -29.90
C LEU A 946 -21.91 34.93 -29.13
N TYR A 947 -22.38 34.16 -28.15
CA TYR A 947 -23.49 34.55 -27.28
C TYR A 947 -23.23 35.91 -26.61
N LYS A 948 -22.04 36.09 -26.03
CA LYS A 948 -21.66 37.33 -25.33
C LYS A 948 -21.59 38.56 -26.24
N ARG A 949 -21.41 38.36 -27.55
CA ARG A 949 -21.30 39.44 -28.56
C ARG A 949 -22.63 39.79 -29.22
N LEU A 950 -23.65 38.95 -29.07
CA LEU A 950 -24.95 39.10 -29.72
C LEU A 950 -25.88 39.97 -28.88
N GLY A 951 -26.36 41.08 -29.44
CA GLY A 951 -27.54 41.79 -28.93
C GLY A 951 -28.83 41.29 -29.61
N ASP A 952 -29.99 41.62 -29.01
CA ASP A 952 -31.31 41.27 -29.57
C ASP A 952 -31.51 41.84 -30.98
N GLU A 953 -30.97 43.03 -31.25
CA GLU A 953 -31.03 43.67 -32.57
C GLU A 953 -30.13 42.98 -33.63
N ASP A 954 -29.04 42.33 -33.20
CA ASP A 954 -28.13 41.63 -34.12
C ASP A 954 -28.76 40.38 -34.71
N VAL A 955 -29.54 39.65 -33.90
CA VAL A 955 -30.23 38.41 -34.31
C VAL A 955 -31.24 38.68 -35.42
N GLN A 956 -31.89 39.84 -35.39
CA GLN A 956 -32.89 40.26 -36.40
C GLN A 956 -32.27 40.94 -37.62
N ASN A 957 -30.97 41.25 -37.61
CA ASN A 957 -30.29 41.94 -38.70
C ASN A 957 -30.07 41.01 -39.91
N PRO A 958 -30.69 41.27 -41.08
CA PRO A 958 -30.58 40.38 -42.24
C PRO A 958 -29.15 40.23 -42.78
N ARG A 959 -28.29 41.24 -42.61
CA ARG A 959 -26.87 41.15 -43.03
C ARG A 959 -26.09 40.22 -42.11
N PHE A 960 -26.37 40.27 -40.82
CA PHE A 960 -25.75 39.38 -39.84
C PHE A 960 -26.17 37.93 -40.07
N GLN A 961 -27.49 37.69 -40.22
CA GLN A 961 -28.05 36.36 -40.52
C GLN A 961 -27.39 35.73 -41.76
N ARG A 962 -27.35 36.47 -42.89
CA ARG A 962 -26.71 35.98 -44.12
C ARG A 962 -25.24 35.61 -43.91
N LYS A 963 -24.49 36.41 -43.14
CA LYS A 963 -23.08 36.16 -42.87
C LYS A 963 -22.87 34.91 -42.01
N ILE A 964 -23.66 34.73 -40.94
CA ILE A 964 -23.57 33.54 -40.08
C ILE A 964 -24.02 32.30 -40.84
N ILE A 965 -25.12 32.35 -41.58
CA ILE A 965 -25.60 31.22 -42.40
C ILE A 965 -24.54 30.79 -43.42
N TYR A 966 -23.87 31.74 -44.08
CA TYR A 966 -22.75 31.44 -44.98
C TYR A 966 -21.58 30.73 -44.26
N LEU A 967 -21.22 31.17 -43.06
CA LEU A 967 -20.19 30.52 -42.26
C LEU A 967 -20.61 29.11 -41.81
N LEU A 968 -21.83 28.96 -41.27
CA LEU A 968 -22.40 27.68 -40.87
C LEU A 968 -22.37 26.70 -42.04
N ARG A 969 -22.77 27.15 -43.23
CA ARG A 969 -22.71 26.34 -44.44
C ARG A 969 -21.32 25.79 -44.72
N LYS A 970 -20.28 26.64 -44.65
CA LYS A 970 -18.89 26.20 -44.84
C LYS A 970 -18.49 25.08 -43.85
N TYR A 971 -18.74 25.28 -42.56
CA TYR A 971 -18.35 24.30 -41.53
C TYR A 971 -19.19 23.01 -41.60
N ILE A 972 -20.46 23.12 -41.93
CA ILE A 972 -21.38 21.99 -42.03
C ILE A 972 -21.08 21.17 -43.28
N ASP A 973 -20.89 21.80 -44.43
CA ASP A 973 -20.53 21.10 -45.68
C ASP A 973 -19.22 20.31 -45.51
N GLU A 974 -18.23 20.87 -44.79
CA GLU A 974 -17.00 20.17 -44.43
C GLU A 974 -17.26 19.01 -43.44
N LEU A 975 -17.99 19.25 -42.34
CA LEU A 975 -18.32 18.24 -41.34
C LEU A 975 -19.09 17.04 -41.93
N THR A 976 -20.01 17.33 -42.85
CA THR A 976 -20.96 16.38 -43.41
C THR A 976 -20.48 15.76 -44.72
N GLU A 977 -19.31 16.15 -45.23
CA GLU A 977 -18.82 15.76 -46.56
C GLU A 977 -19.83 16.11 -47.68
N ASN A 978 -20.45 17.29 -47.60
CA ASN A 978 -21.51 17.81 -48.46
C ASN A 978 -22.82 16.98 -48.45
N ARG A 979 -23.10 16.26 -47.36
CA ARG A 979 -24.32 15.43 -47.22
C ARG A 979 -25.42 16.08 -46.38
N PHE A 980 -25.17 17.26 -45.79
CA PHE A 980 -26.21 17.96 -45.06
C PHE A 980 -27.41 18.27 -45.96
N ALA A 981 -28.59 17.84 -45.52
CA ALA A 981 -29.83 17.93 -46.26
C ALA A 981 -29.84 17.27 -47.66
N ASN A 982 -28.96 16.28 -47.90
CA ASN A 982 -28.97 15.51 -49.14
C ASN A 982 -30.11 14.47 -49.11
N PRO A 983 -31.08 14.49 -50.06
CA PRO A 983 -32.20 13.55 -50.08
C PRO A 983 -31.79 12.08 -50.28
N ARG A 984 -30.61 11.80 -50.83
CA ARG A 984 -30.15 10.42 -51.13
C ARG A 984 -29.33 9.77 -50.01
N ASP A 985 -28.70 10.58 -49.16
CA ASP A 985 -27.95 10.14 -47.97
C ASP A 985 -28.15 11.19 -46.87
N PRO A 986 -29.33 11.21 -46.23
CA PRO A 986 -29.72 12.32 -45.37
C PRO A 986 -28.95 12.32 -44.06
N MET A 987 -28.14 13.36 -43.84
CA MET A 987 -27.49 13.60 -42.55
C MET A 987 -28.22 14.69 -41.77
N LEU A 988 -28.85 14.30 -40.65
CA LEU A 988 -29.52 15.21 -39.72
C LEU A 988 -28.61 15.59 -38.56
N LEU A 989 -28.89 16.73 -37.94
CA LEU A 989 -28.10 17.28 -36.84
C LEU A 989 -28.94 17.45 -35.57
N SER A 990 -28.26 17.39 -34.42
CA SER A 990 -28.77 17.90 -33.15
C SER A 990 -28.05 19.17 -32.77
N VAL A 991 -28.79 20.13 -32.23
CA VAL A 991 -28.29 21.40 -31.72
C VAL A 991 -28.60 21.45 -30.22
N ARG A 992 -27.57 21.54 -29.39
CA ARG A 992 -27.64 21.41 -27.92
C ARG A 992 -26.90 22.55 -27.24
N SER A 993 -27.31 22.91 -26.03
CA SER A 993 -26.56 23.85 -25.20
C SER A 993 -25.25 23.27 -24.68
N GLY A 994 -24.26 24.13 -24.52
CA GLY A 994 -22.97 23.88 -23.88
C GLY A 994 -22.66 24.96 -22.86
N ALA A 995 -23.32 24.92 -21.69
CA ALA A 995 -22.98 25.80 -20.58
C ALA A 995 -21.69 25.34 -19.89
N VAL A 996 -20.98 26.27 -19.22
CA VAL A 996 -19.79 25.96 -18.41
C VAL A 996 -20.16 24.99 -17.30
N PHE A 997 -21.20 25.33 -16.53
CA PHE A 997 -21.76 24.47 -15.48
C PHE A 997 -22.98 23.71 -15.98
N SER A 998 -23.15 22.47 -15.54
CA SER A 998 -24.25 21.61 -15.97
C SER A 998 -25.60 22.12 -15.46
N MET A 999 -26.57 22.27 -16.37
CA MET A 999 -27.96 22.65 -16.07
C MET A 999 -28.91 21.56 -16.61
N PRO A 1000 -29.02 20.40 -15.93
CA PRO A 1000 -29.73 19.24 -16.45
C PRO A 1000 -31.25 19.51 -16.57
N GLY A 1001 -31.81 19.25 -17.76
CA GLY A 1001 -33.25 19.41 -18.03
C GLY A 1001 -33.74 20.85 -18.16
N VAL A 1002 -32.85 21.84 -18.03
CA VAL A 1002 -33.22 23.26 -18.04
C VAL A 1002 -33.02 23.90 -19.42
N MET A 1003 -31.92 23.55 -20.10
CA MET A 1003 -31.57 24.14 -21.39
C MET A 1003 -32.14 23.34 -22.56
N ASP A 1004 -32.46 24.04 -23.65
CA ASP A 1004 -33.11 23.45 -24.81
C ASP A 1004 -32.19 22.54 -25.64
N THR A 1005 -32.81 21.63 -26.38
CA THR A 1005 -32.16 20.76 -27.36
C THR A 1005 -33.11 20.56 -28.54
N ILE A 1006 -32.61 20.84 -29.74
CA ILE A 1006 -33.37 20.68 -30.97
C ILE A 1006 -32.77 19.53 -31.77
N THR A 1007 -33.62 18.55 -32.11
CA THR A 1007 -33.21 17.33 -32.82
C THR A 1007 -33.76 17.29 -34.24
N ASN A 1008 -33.11 16.50 -35.10
CA ASN A 1008 -33.52 16.29 -36.50
C ASN A 1008 -33.44 17.55 -37.38
N VAL A 1009 -32.54 18.48 -37.07
CA VAL A 1009 -32.31 19.70 -37.87
C VAL A 1009 -31.75 19.31 -39.23
N GLY A 1010 -32.28 19.94 -40.28
CA GLY A 1010 -31.93 19.67 -41.67
C GLY A 1010 -32.96 18.80 -42.41
N ILE A 1011 -34.05 18.39 -41.75
CA ILE A 1011 -35.10 17.60 -42.40
C ILE A 1011 -35.90 18.48 -43.38
N THR A 1012 -36.04 18.02 -44.60
CA THR A 1012 -36.82 18.66 -45.68
C THR A 1012 -37.92 17.73 -46.15
N GLN A 1013 -38.87 18.23 -46.94
CA GLN A 1013 -39.92 17.38 -47.51
C GLN A 1013 -39.33 16.21 -48.32
N GLU A 1014 -38.29 16.47 -49.11
CA GLU A 1014 -37.60 15.46 -49.92
C GLU A 1014 -36.96 14.36 -49.05
N ILE A 1015 -36.40 14.73 -47.89
CA ILE A 1015 -35.83 13.76 -46.94
C ILE A 1015 -36.93 12.96 -46.24
N ILE A 1016 -38.05 13.60 -45.89
CA ILE A 1016 -39.21 12.91 -45.31
C ILE A 1016 -39.71 11.86 -46.31
N ASP A 1017 -39.89 12.25 -47.58
CA ASP A 1017 -40.38 11.35 -48.62
C ASP A 1017 -39.41 10.18 -48.85
N HIS A 1018 -38.10 10.45 -48.85
CA HIS A 1018 -37.07 9.42 -48.95
C HIS A 1018 -37.08 8.45 -47.75
N LEU A 1019 -37.03 8.98 -46.52
CA LEU A 1019 -37.03 8.15 -45.31
C LEU A 1019 -38.34 7.35 -45.17
N ALA A 1020 -39.48 7.95 -45.56
CA ALA A 1020 -40.78 7.31 -45.47
C ALA A 1020 -40.97 6.15 -46.44
N ALA A 1021 -40.17 6.09 -47.52
CA ALA A 1021 -40.15 4.95 -48.43
C ALA A 1021 -39.61 3.67 -47.76
N PHE A 1022 -38.73 3.81 -46.76
CA PHE A 1022 -38.15 2.69 -46.02
C PHE A 1022 -38.85 2.46 -44.68
N ASP A 1023 -39.04 3.54 -43.91
CA ASP A 1023 -39.68 3.52 -42.60
C ASP A 1023 -40.52 4.79 -42.41
N PRO A 1024 -41.82 4.75 -42.77
CA PRO A 1024 -42.71 5.90 -42.64
C PRO A 1024 -42.91 6.33 -41.20
N TRP A 1025 -42.88 5.41 -40.24
CA TRP A 1025 -43.02 5.77 -38.83
C TRP A 1025 -41.82 6.61 -38.37
N PHE A 1026 -40.60 6.14 -38.67
CA PHE A 1026 -39.36 6.83 -38.32
C PHE A 1026 -39.28 8.23 -38.97
N ALA A 1027 -39.57 8.33 -40.27
CA ALA A 1027 -39.53 9.60 -41.00
C ALA A 1027 -40.44 10.66 -40.38
N TYR A 1028 -41.69 10.30 -40.09
CA TYR A 1028 -42.65 11.22 -39.51
C TYR A 1028 -42.40 11.49 -38.03
N ASP A 1029 -41.89 10.53 -37.24
CA ASP A 1029 -41.49 10.81 -35.84
C ASP A 1029 -40.33 11.82 -35.79
N CYS A 1030 -39.34 11.70 -36.66
CA CYS A 1030 -38.25 12.67 -36.79
C CYS A 1030 -38.78 14.08 -37.13
N TYR A 1031 -39.67 14.19 -38.12
CA TYR A 1031 -40.23 15.49 -38.51
C TYR A 1031 -41.13 16.10 -37.43
N ARG A 1032 -42.00 15.28 -36.81
CA ARG A 1032 -42.86 15.69 -35.69
C ARG A 1032 -42.02 16.24 -34.54
N ARG A 1033 -40.89 15.58 -34.24
CA ARG A 1033 -40.00 15.99 -33.16
C ARG A 1033 -39.29 17.30 -33.48
N LEU A 1034 -38.86 17.53 -34.72
CA LEU A 1034 -38.35 18.84 -35.12
C LEU A 1034 -39.40 19.95 -34.92
N ILE A 1035 -40.64 19.71 -35.38
CA ILE A 1035 -41.75 20.67 -35.21
C ILE A 1035 -41.96 21.00 -33.73
N HIS A 1036 -41.99 19.96 -32.90
CA HIS A 1036 -42.17 20.07 -31.46
C HIS A 1036 -41.05 20.87 -30.79
N ASP A 1037 -39.80 20.53 -31.08
CA ASP A 1037 -38.63 21.16 -30.48
C ASP A 1037 -38.57 22.66 -30.86
N PHE A 1038 -38.85 23.02 -32.12
CA PHE A 1038 -38.94 24.43 -32.53
C PHE A 1038 -40.11 25.18 -31.90
N ALA A 1039 -41.29 24.55 -31.83
CA ALA A 1039 -42.48 25.16 -31.24
C ALA A 1039 -42.23 25.60 -29.81
N ILE A 1040 -41.57 24.74 -29.01
CA ILE A 1040 -41.30 25.01 -27.61
C ILE A 1040 -40.08 25.93 -27.46
N SER A 1041 -38.94 25.55 -28.02
CA SER A 1041 -37.67 26.20 -27.70
C SER A 1041 -37.46 27.54 -28.40
N TYR A 1042 -37.96 27.72 -29.63
CA TYR A 1042 -37.78 28.98 -30.37
C TYR A 1042 -39.03 29.86 -30.32
N TYR A 1043 -40.21 29.28 -30.51
CA TYR A 1043 -41.47 30.04 -30.54
C TYR A 1043 -42.15 30.17 -29.16
N GLY A 1044 -41.64 29.51 -28.12
CA GLY A 1044 -42.15 29.64 -26.75
C GLY A 1044 -43.56 29.07 -26.55
N MET A 1045 -44.00 28.12 -27.38
CA MET A 1045 -45.32 27.49 -27.26
C MET A 1045 -45.38 26.53 -26.06
N ASP A 1046 -46.54 26.43 -25.41
CA ASP A 1046 -46.74 25.54 -24.26
C ASP A 1046 -46.61 24.07 -24.65
N ARG A 1047 -45.66 23.38 -23.99
CA ARG A 1047 -45.40 21.94 -24.13
C ARG A 1047 -46.64 21.08 -23.89
N ARG A 1048 -47.52 21.47 -22.96
CA ARG A 1048 -48.74 20.70 -22.63
C ARG A 1048 -49.68 20.55 -23.82
N HIS A 1049 -49.66 21.52 -24.73
CA HIS A 1049 -50.46 21.47 -25.96
C HIS A 1049 -50.08 20.25 -26.82
N PHE A 1050 -48.79 20.05 -27.03
CA PHE A 1050 -48.28 18.95 -27.85
C PHE A 1050 -48.34 17.60 -27.13
N GLU A 1051 -48.14 17.56 -25.81
CA GLU A 1051 -48.38 16.36 -25.00
C GLU A 1051 -49.83 15.89 -25.10
N GLY A 1052 -50.79 16.83 -25.08
CA GLY A 1052 -52.20 16.54 -25.33
C GLY A 1052 -52.48 15.99 -26.73
N LEU A 1053 -51.79 16.49 -27.77
CA LEU A 1053 -51.91 15.94 -29.14
C LEU A 1053 -51.39 14.50 -29.23
N MET A 1054 -50.27 14.18 -28.58
CA MET A 1054 -49.74 12.82 -28.50
C MET A 1054 -50.67 11.90 -27.71
N ALA A 1055 -51.16 12.32 -26.55
CA ALA A 1055 -52.06 11.54 -25.72
C ALA A 1055 -53.35 11.17 -26.49
N ARG A 1056 -53.97 12.14 -27.15
CA ARG A 1056 -55.15 11.89 -28.00
C ARG A 1056 -54.84 10.95 -29.16
N ALA A 1057 -53.69 11.08 -29.81
CA ALA A 1057 -53.33 10.17 -30.91
C ALA A 1057 -53.13 8.72 -30.44
N LYS A 1058 -52.62 8.52 -29.22
CA LYS A 1058 -52.50 7.21 -28.58
C LYS A 1058 -53.88 6.64 -28.21
N GLU A 1059 -54.75 7.47 -27.63
CA GLU A 1059 -56.13 7.11 -27.29
C GLU A 1059 -56.96 6.77 -28.53
N ASP A 1060 -56.92 7.63 -29.56
CA ASP A 1060 -57.56 7.42 -30.88
C ASP A 1060 -57.11 6.10 -31.53
N ALA A 1061 -55.87 5.67 -31.28
CA ALA A 1061 -55.29 4.45 -31.81
C ALA A 1061 -55.45 3.22 -30.88
N GLY A 1062 -55.97 3.39 -29.66
CA GLY A 1062 -56.10 2.31 -28.67
C GLY A 1062 -54.77 1.73 -28.20
N VAL A 1063 -53.70 2.54 -28.13
CA VAL A 1063 -52.36 2.08 -27.73
C VAL A 1063 -51.81 2.89 -26.57
N ASP A 1064 -51.07 2.24 -25.67
CA ASP A 1064 -50.49 2.93 -24.50
C ASP A 1064 -49.15 3.63 -24.81
N LEU A 1065 -48.43 3.10 -25.80
CA LEU A 1065 -47.07 3.48 -26.16
C LEU A 1065 -47.03 4.06 -27.58
N LYS A 1066 -46.21 5.08 -27.81
CA LYS A 1066 -46.10 5.75 -29.13
C LYS A 1066 -45.50 4.83 -30.20
N GLU A 1067 -44.66 3.89 -29.78
CA GLU A 1067 -43.98 2.90 -30.63
C GLU A 1067 -44.98 1.93 -31.28
N LYS A 1068 -46.18 1.82 -30.71
CA LYS A 1068 -47.28 1.01 -31.26
C LYS A 1068 -48.12 1.76 -32.29
N LEU A 1069 -47.89 3.07 -32.50
CA LEU A 1069 -48.53 3.81 -33.60
C LEU A 1069 -47.99 3.30 -34.94
N THR A 1070 -48.86 3.18 -35.94
CA THR A 1070 -48.45 2.87 -37.31
C THR A 1070 -47.83 4.10 -37.99
N GLY A 1071 -47.08 3.91 -39.08
CA GLY A 1071 -46.51 5.02 -39.85
C GLY A 1071 -47.56 6.04 -40.32
N ARG A 1072 -48.74 5.58 -40.75
CA ARG A 1072 -49.87 6.46 -41.13
C ARG A 1072 -50.43 7.25 -39.94
N GLN A 1073 -50.52 6.62 -38.76
CA GLN A 1073 -50.97 7.32 -37.55
C GLN A 1073 -49.93 8.37 -37.11
N MET A 1074 -48.64 8.05 -37.19
CA MET A 1074 -47.56 9.00 -36.91
C MET A 1074 -47.57 10.17 -37.90
N GLU A 1075 -47.79 9.92 -39.19
CA GLU A 1075 -47.99 10.96 -40.20
C GLU A 1075 -49.16 11.89 -39.86
N ALA A 1076 -50.32 11.31 -39.50
CA ALA A 1076 -51.51 12.08 -39.13
C ALA A 1076 -51.24 12.95 -37.89
N LEU A 1077 -50.54 12.41 -36.88
CA LEU A 1077 -50.11 13.16 -35.71
C LEU A 1077 -49.15 14.30 -36.07
N THR A 1078 -48.19 14.05 -36.95
CA THR A 1078 -47.25 15.05 -37.46
C THR A 1078 -47.99 16.21 -38.14
N LYS A 1079 -49.02 15.91 -38.94
CA LYS A 1079 -49.89 16.93 -39.55
C LYS A 1079 -50.65 17.73 -38.49
N LYS A 1080 -51.13 17.11 -37.41
CA LYS A 1080 -51.74 17.81 -36.27
C LYS A 1080 -50.75 18.75 -35.58
N TYR A 1081 -49.49 18.33 -35.38
CA TYR A 1081 -48.42 19.18 -34.82
C TYR A 1081 -48.13 20.38 -35.72
N ARG A 1082 -47.97 20.15 -37.02
CA ARG A 1082 -47.74 21.22 -38.01
C ARG A 1082 -48.91 22.20 -38.08
N TYR A 1083 -50.14 21.70 -38.02
CA TYR A 1083 -51.34 22.55 -37.99
C TYR A 1083 -51.39 23.42 -36.73
N ALA A 1084 -51.06 22.86 -35.57
CA ALA A 1084 -50.99 23.62 -34.32
C ALA A 1084 -49.96 24.76 -34.40
N LEU A 1085 -48.76 24.49 -34.94
CA LEU A 1085 -47.73 25.49 -35.17
C LEU A 1085 -48.21 26.61 -36.11
N ASN A 1086 -48.77 26.22 -37.27
CA ASN A 1086 -49.28 27.18 -38.27
C ASN A 1086 -50.42 28.05 -37.72
N ARG A 1087 -51.31 27.47 -36.91
CA ARG A 1087 -52.41 28.21 -36.28
C ARG A 1087 -51.92 29.26 -35.29
N ALA A 1088 -50.75 29.03 -34.68
CA ALA A 1088 -50.08 30.01 -33.82
C ALA A 1088 -49.34 31.11 -34.63
N GLY A 1089 -49.36 31.06 -35.96
CA GLY A 1089 -48.70 32.03 -36.83
C GLY A 1089 -47.25 31.72 -37.17
N PHE A 1090 -46.76 30.52 -36.82
CA PHE A 1090 -45.37 30.10 -37.02
C PHE A 1090 -45.25 28.99 -38.05
N SER A 1091 -44.06 28.75 -38.58
CA SER A 1091 -43.80 27.65 -39.52
C SER A 1091 -42.36 27.21 -39.45
N ILE A 1092 -42.08 25.94 -39.76
CA ILE A 1092 -40.70 25.45 -39.87
C ILE A 1092 -40.06 25.98 -41.15
N TYR A 1093 -38.83 26.50 -41.02
CA TYR A 1093 -38.04 26.99 -42.14
C TYR A 1093 -37.79 25.89 -43.17
N LYS A 1094 -37.92 26.23 -44.45
CA LYS A 1094 -37.74 25.27 -45.55
C LYS A 1094 -36.26 25.03 -45.86
N ASP A 1095 -35.43 26.08 -45.74
CA ASP A 1095 -33.99 25.95 -45.92
C ASP A 1095 -33.37 25.28 -44.69
N PRO A 1096 -32.69 24.13 -44.85
CA PRO A 1096 -32.01 23.43 -43.74
C PRO A 1096 -30.95 24.29 -43.03
N TYR A 1097 -30.32 25.24 -43.73
CA TYR A 1097 -29.35 26.15 -43.10
C TYR A 1097 -30.01 27.24 -42.27
N GLU A 1098 -31.19 27.71 -42.68
CA GLU A 1098 -32.03 28.59 -41.85
C GLU A 1098 -32.54 27.83 -40.62
N GLN A 1099 -32.97 26.57 -40.78
CA GLN A 1099 -33.32 25.72 -39.64
C GLN A 1099 -32.15 25.63 -38.65
N LEU A 1100 -30.93 25.38 -39.11
CA LEU A 1100 -29.77 25.32 -38.24
C LEU A 1100 -29.50 26.65 -37.53
N PHE A 1101 -29.54 27.77 -38.25
CA PHE A 1101 -29.35 29.10 -37.67
C PHE A 1101 -30.36 29.39 -36.55
N PHE A 1102 -31.66 29.19 -36.80
CA PHE A 1102 -32.68 29.45 -35.79
C PHE A 1102 -32.67 28.44 -34.64
N ALA A 1103 -32.23 27.21 -34.89
CA ALA A 1103 -32.00 26.25 -33.80
C ALA A 1103 -30.86 26.72 -32.87
N ILE A 1104 -29.78 27.29 -33.41
CA ILE A 1104 -28.69 27.88 -32.61
C ILE A 1104 -29.22 29.08 -31.81
N MET A 1105 -30.02 29.95 -32.43
CA MET A 1105 -30.61 31.10 -31.74
C MET A 1105 -31.55 30.67 -30.61
N ALA A 1106 -32.34 29.61 -30.81
CA ALA A 1106 -33.20 29.06 -29.76
C ALA A 1106 -32.38 28.60 -28.53
N VAL A 1107 -31.27 27.92 -28.76
CA VAL A 1107 -30.37 27.50 -27.67
C VAL A 1107 -29.74 28.69 -26.95
N PHE A 1108 -29.35 29.74 -27.67
CA PHE A 1108 -28.88 30.97 -27.03
C PHE A 1108 -29.98 31.64 -26.19
N GLN A 1109 -31.20 31.74 -26.72
CA GLN A 1109 -32.34 32.30 -26.00
C GLN A 1109 -32.71 31.47 -24.76
N SER A 1110 -32.53 30.15 -24.80
CA SER A 1110 -32.87 29.27 -23.67
C SER A 1110 -32.05 29.59 -22.41
N TRP A 1111 -30.86 30.19 -22.55
CA TRP A 1111 -30.06 30.68 -21.41
C TRP A 1111 -30.79 31.73 -20.59
N ASN A 1112 -31.63 32.55 -21.22
CA ASN A 1112 -32.39 33.61 -20.55
C ASN A 1112 -33.85 33.21 -20.26
N SER A 1113 -34.21 31.94 -20.45
CA SER A 1113 -35.54 31.44 -20.08
C SER A 1113 -35.80 31.64 -18.57
N PRO A 1114 -37.06 31.81 -18.12
CA PRO A 1114 -37.39 31.93 -16.70
C PRO A 1114 -36.81 30.79 -15.86
N VAL A 1115 -36.95 29.54 -16.33
CA VAL A 1115 -36.44 28.35 -15.66
C VAL A 1115 -34.91 28.38 -15.53
N ALA A 1116 -34.19 28.82 -16.58
CA ALA A 1116 -32.73 28.93 -16.54
C ALA A 1116 -32.24 30.01 -15.57
N ARG A 1117 -32.90 31.17 -15.54
CA ARG A 1117 -32.56 32.26 -14.60
C ARG A 1117 -32.84 31.86 -13.15
N ASP A 1118 -33.98 31.22 -12.90
CA ASP A 1118 -34.34 30.77 -11.55
C ASP A 1118 -33.37 29.68 -11.07
N PHE A 1119 -32.98 28.75 -11.95
CA PHE A 1119 -31.94 27.76 -11.65
C PHE A 1119 -30.62 28.43 -11.28
N ARG A 1120 -30.12 29.38 -12.09
CA ARG A 1120 -28.86 30.07 -11.78
C ARG A 1120 -28.92 30.85 -10.48
N ARG A 1121 -30.05 31.52 -10.18
CA ARG A 1121 -30.24 32.21 -8.90
C ARG A 1121 -30.20 31.25 -7.71
N PHE A 1122 -30.87 30.10 -7.83
CA PHE A 1122 -30.89 29.10 -6.76
C PHE A 1122 -29.50 28.54 -6.46
N PHE A 1123 -28.72 28.22 -7.50
CA PHE A 1123 -27.35 27.70 -7.37
C PHE A 1123 -26.28 28.79 -7.30
N SER A 1124 -26.67 30.06 -7.23
CA SER A 1124 -25.77 31.22 -7.20
C SER A 1124 -24.78 31.30 -8.37
N ILE A 1125 -25.16 30.84 -9.57
CA ILE A 1125 -24.36 30.88 -10.80
C ILE A 1125 -24.51 32.24 -11.49
N SER A 1126 -23.40 32.82 -11.95
CA SER A 1126 -23.35 34.09 -12.69
C SER A 1126 -24.08 34.01 -14.05
N ASP A 1127 -24.81 35.07 -14.38
CA ASP A 1127 -25.48 35.22 -15.69
C ASP A 1127 -24.48 35.45 -16.84
N ASP A 1128 -23.27 35.94 -16.54
CA ASP A 1128 -22.27 36.39 -17.52
C ASP A 1128 -21.48 35.25 -18.18
N TRP A 1129 -21.64 33.99 -17.74
CA TRP A 1129 -21.01 32.84 -18.41
C TRP A 1129 -21.50 32.64 -19.83
N GLY A 1130 -22.81 32.83 -20.06
CA GLY A 1130 -23.45 32.52 -21.33
C GLY A 1130 -23.47 31.02 -21.64
N THR A 1131 -23.77 30.69 -22.91
CA THR A 1131 -23.82 29.30 -23.36
C THR A 1131 -23.16 29.13 -24.73
N ALA A 1132 -22.38 28.06 -24.89
CA ALA A 1132 -21.93 27.58 -26.19
C ALA A 1132 -23.04 26.74 -26.86
N VAL A 1133 -22.89 26.45 -28.16
CA VAL A 1133 -23.83 25.59 -28.89
C VAL A 1133 -23.11 24.42 -29.52
N VAL A 1134 -23.54 23.22 -29.18
CA VAL A 1134 -23.02 21.97 -29.73
C VAL A 1134 -23.88 21.54 -30.91
N VAL A 1135 -23.28 21.48 -32.10
CA VAL A 1135 -23.91 20.96 -33.32
C VAL A 1135 -23.28 19.61 -33.65
N GLN A 1136 -24.06 18.53 -33.62
CA GLN A 1136 -23.55 17.17 -33.75
C GLN A 1136 -24.39 16.33 -34.69
N ARG A 1137 -23.76 15.41 -35.42
CA ARG A 1137 -24.46 14.41 -36.24
C ARG A 1137 -25.42 13.58 -35.39
N MET A 1138 -26.65 13.40 -35.88
CA MET A 1138 -27.64 12.53 -35.25
C MET A 1138 -27.24 11.05 -35.32
N VAL A 1139 -27.50 10.35 -34.22
CA VAL A 1139 -27.59 8.88 -34.14
C VAL A 1139 -28.99 8.56 -33.65
N PHE A 1140 -29.63 7.54 -34.23
CA PHE A 1140 -31.06 7.27 -34.03
C PHE A 1140 -31.27 6.03 -33.18
N GLY A 1141 -31.76 6.21 -31.95
CA GLY A 1141 -32.21 5.11 -31.09
C GLY A 1141 -33.65 4.68 -31.34
N ASN A 1142 -34.39 5.42 -32.17
CA ASN A 1142 -35.79 5.16 -32.55
C ASN A 1142 -35.90 4.49 -33.93
N ARG A 1143 -34.80 3.95 -34.47
CA ARG A 1143 -34.78 3.20 -35.73
C ARG A 1143 -34.77 1.69 -35.41
N SER A 1144 -35.69 0.93 -35.99
CA SER A 1144 -35.77 -0.52 -35.76
C SER A 1144 -34.57 -1.27 -36.38
N PRO A 1145 -34.00 -2.28 -35.70
CA PRO A 1145 -32.93 -3.13 -36.27
C PRO A 1145 -33.37 -3.94 -37.49
N LEU A 1146 -34.68 -4.14 -37.67
CA LEU A 1146 -35.28 -4.94 -38.74
C LEU A 1146 -35.53 -4.14 -40.04
N SER A 1147 -35.09 -2.88 -40.11
CA SER A 1147 -35.40 -1.95 -41.21
C SER A 1147 -34.23 -1.72 -42.19
N ILE A 1148 -33.48 -2.77 -42.55
CA ILE A 1148 -32.51 -2.75 -43.66
C ILE A 1148 -32.86 -3.86 -44.65
#